data_AF-A0AB32WS10-F1
#
_entry.id   AF-A0AB32WS10-F1
#
_cell.length_a   1.000
_cell.length_b   1.000
_cell.length_c   1.000
_cell.angle_alpha   90.00
_cell.angle_beta   90.00
_cell.angle_gamma   90.00
#
_symmetry.space_group_name_H-M   'P 1'
#
loop_
_entity.id
_entity.type
_entity.pdbx_description
1 polymer ?
#
loop_
_entity_poly.entity_id
_entity_poly.type
_entity_poly.pdbx_seq_one_letter_code
_entity_poly.pdbx_strand_id
1 'polypeptide(L)'
;MQNYQDAMAICTYYGYPDLFITFTCNSRWPEIIAALKFIDGQRVEDRPDIVCRVFKIRLRCFIKELVDDQHFGKVRAVIYTIEFQKRGLPHAHILLWLHLDNRCLSPKDIDCIISAEIPDSNIDPSSYKAFIDFMVHGPCGTMKPNAICMIKNQCSKHYPIKFQPRTLLPEDGVPLYRRRNQSKAILLDVKSGFEIDNRYIVPHNRNLLVKYQSHINVEICNKARSIKYLFKYLSKGPDKIRVAIEQSATANASNIHMTFTAVDEIKNYLDCRYVSAHEACWRLFSFELHYRDPSVERLPIHFPNQQRVSFCDNDCLLRVLSRPGIRVQNSQNGWKLMHYMKMHDVPSDFKDLRTVDGILYESFQAACNALGLLGDDKEWDDALAQASQWAMPYQLRQLFTTIIYHAVLQSVAHDEGTFFFVYGHGGTGKTFLWKTIICALKGIGQVVLTVTSSGIASLLLPRGRTAHSKFKIPIDVDDLSTCEIKKGTQLARLLQKTALILWDEAPMIHRNCLEALHRSLQDIMLDDTRHENNKTFGKKTVFLGGDFGQILPVIPSGSKHDVINASICKSPLWEHCKIFTLQTNMRLLSRSLDQTATGEIEDFATWILYVGDGCAQGIGPNVDDDTTIIKIPNDLLVSPGNNPIQTICSTIYPDFAKKITDISYLQHTAIVTPYNDTITLINEFMFSELPGDIKTYLSCDTISKSSLSTRDEDFLYPIEFLNSLSFNGIRTINFN
;
A
#
# COMPACT_ATOMS: atom_id res chain seq x y z
N MET A 1 -5.75 10.34 0.41
CA MET A 1 -4.40 10.92 0.21
C MET A 1 -4.47 12.45 0.03
N GLN A 2 -5.33 12.98 -0.83
CA GLN A 2 -5.43 14.44 -1.00
C GLN A 2 -5.83 15.16 0.30
N ASN A 3 -6.96 14.84 0.92
CA ASN A 3 -7.38 15.47 2.18
C ASN A 3 -6.31 15.41 3.31
N TYR A 4 -5.49 14.35 3.33
CA TYR A 4 -4.35 14.24 4.24
C TYR A 4 -3.26 15.27 3.92
N GLN A 5 -2.84 15.38 2.66
CA GLN A 5 -1.86 16.39 2.23
C GLN A 5 -2.36 17.82 2.51
N ASP A 6 -3.66 18.09 2.34
CA ASP A 6 -4.24 19.40 2.66
C ASP A 6 -4.15 19.69 4.16
N ALA A 7 -4.47 18.69 5.00
CA ALA A 7 -4.34 18.85 6.44
C ALA A 7 -2.88 19.01 6.88
N MET A 8 -1.93 18.30 6.25
CA MET A 8 -0.50 18.47 6.52
C MET A 8 0.00 19.86 6.12
N ALA A 9 -0.54 20.45 5.04
CA ALA A 9 -0.24 21.84 4.68
C ALA A 9 -0.71 22.83 5.75
N ILE A 10 -1.92 22.64 6.30
CA ILE A 10 -2.43 23.43 7.42
C ILE A 10 -1.54 23.23 8.67
N CYS A 11 -1.13 21.99 8.97
CA CYS A 11 -0.19 21.72 10.06
C CYS A 11 1.16 22.40 9.86
N THR A 12 1.65 22.47 8.63
CA THR A 12 2.93 23.11 8.32
C THR A 12 2.86 24.61 8.57
N TYR A 13 1.76 25.25 8.19
CA TYR A 13 1.60 26.70 8.34
C TYR A 13 1.22 27.12 9.77
N TYR A 14 0.34 26.37 10.43
CA TYR A 14 -0.20 26.71 11.74
C TYR A 14 0.46 25.95 12.90
N GLY A 15 1.24 24.90 12.65
CA GLY A 15 1.69 23.95 13.66
C GLY A 15 0.67 22.83 13.92
N TYR A 16 0.84 22.04 14.97
CA TYR A 16 -0.11 20.98 15.34
C TYR A 16 -1.46 21.52 15.83
N PRO A 17 -2.57 20.77 15.65
CA PRO A 17 -3.86 21.14 16.23
C PRO A 17 -3.79 21.12 17.76
N ASP A 18 -4.59 21.96 18.39
CA ASP A 18 -4.61 22.15 19.85
C ASP A 18 -5.71 21.31 20.51
N LEU A 19 -6.89 21.23 19.88
CA LEU A 19 -8.04 20.48 20.39
C LEU A 19 -8.53 19.44 19.38
N PHE A 20 -8.93 18.29 19.91
CA PHE A 20 -9.68 17.25 19.21
C PHE A 20 -11.07 17.12 19.82
N ILE A 21 -12.09 17.30 19.01
CA ILE A 21 -13.50 17.28 19.44
C ILE A 21 -14.26 16.25 18.63
N THR A 22 -15.11 15.46 19.30
CA THR A 22 -16.09 14.65 18.60
C THR A 22 -17.50 15.12 18.93
N PHE A 23 -18.40 15.10 17.94
CA PHE A 23 -19.79 15.54 18.08
C PHE A 23 -20.73 14.51 17.45
N THR A 24 -21.52 13.84 18.28
CA THR A 24 -22.44 12.77 17.85
C THR A 24 -23.87 13.29 17.74
N CYS A 25 -24.56 12.91 16.66
CA CYS A 25 -25.98 13.23 16.50
C CYS A 25 -26.84 12.68 17.65
N ASN A 26 -27.74 13.50 18.19
CA ASN A 26 -28.78 13.06 19.12
C ASN A 26 -30.12 12.93 18.40
N SER A 27 -30.64 11.70 18.32
CA SER A 27 -31.94 11.39 17.71
C SER A 27 -33.14 11.98 18.48
N ARG A 28 -32.94 12.43 19.72
CA ARG A 28 -33.98 13.01 20.59
C ARG A 28 -34.02 14.54 20.54
N TRP A 29 -33.33 15.18 19.60
CA TRP A 29 -33.39 16.63 19.48
C TRP A 29 -34.82 17.11 19.22
N PRO A 30 -35.26 18.21 19.87
CA PRO A 30 -36.63 18.71 19.76
C PRO A 30 -37.08 18.94 18.31
N GLU A 31 -36.17 19.37 17.43
CA GLU A 31 -36.47 19.59 16.01
C GLU A 31 -36.84 18.30 15.28
N ILE A 32 -36.15 17.18 15.60
CA ILE A 32 -36.44 15.86 15.01
C ILE A 32 -37.79 15.38 15.53
N ILE A 33 -38.00 15.44 16.85
CA ILE A 33 -39.26 15.00 17.47
C ILE A 33 -40.45 15.85 16.99
N ALA A 34 -40.28 17.17 16.88
CA ALA A 34 -41.30 18.06 16.36
C ALA A 34 -41.61 17.77 14.89
N ALA A 35 -40.61 17.51 14.05
CA ALA A 35 -40.83 17.15 12.65
C ALA A 35 -41.60 15.82 12.51
N LEU A 36 -41.32 14.83 13.37
CA LEU A 36 -42.04 13.56 13.37
C LEU A 36 -43.50 13.68 13.82
N LYS A 37 -43.86 14.66 14.65
CA LYS A 37 -45.26 14.90 15.04
C LYS A 37 -46.17 15.26 13.88
N PHE A 38 -45.62 15.75 12.76
CA PHE A 38 -46.40 16.04 11.55
C PHE A 38 -46.60 14.82 10.66
N ILE A 39 -46.06 13.66 11.06
CA ILE A 39 -45.94 12.48 10.21
C ILE A 39 -46.29 11.25 11.07
N ASP A 40 -47.59 11.01 11.19
CA ASP A 40 -48.15 10.00 12.08
C ASP A 40 -47.55 8.61 11.83
N GLY A 41 -47.21 7.93 12.92
CA GLY A 41 -46.73 6.55 12.91
C GLY A 41 -45.25 6.36 12.59
N GLN A 42 -44.49 7.41 12.23
CA GLN A 42 -43.06 7.29 11.91
C GLN A 42 -42.15 7.45 13.14
N ARG A 43 -41.06 6.68 13.15
CA ARG A 43 -39.97 6.76 14.14
C ARG A 43 -38.78 7.52 13.57
N VAL A 44 -37.82 7.85 14.43
CA VAL A 44 -36.61 8.59 14.03
C VAL A 44 -35.79 7.79 13.02
N GLU A 45 -35.76 6.47 13.19
CA GLU A 45 -35.03 5.55 12.31
C GLU A 45 -35.59 5.51 10.89
N ASP A 46 -36.88 5.85 10.72
CA ASP A 46 -37.57 5.86 9.43
C ASP A 46 -37.26 7.13 8.62
N ARG A 47 -36.71 8.16 9.27
CA ARG A 47 -36.46 9.49 8.68
C ARG A 47 -35.00 9.94 8.76
N PRO A 48 -34.07 9.18 8.17
CA PRO A 48 -32.65 9.54 8.10
C PRO A 48 -32.41 10.87 7.39
N ASP A 49 -33.31 11.27 6.48
CA ASP A 49 -33.29 12.56 5.81
C ASP A 49 -33.45 13.74 6.79
N ILE A 50 -34.40 13.65 7.73
CA ILE A 50 -34.63 14.67 8.76
C ILE A 50 -33.43 14.70 9.71
N VAL A 51 -32.99 13.53 10.18
CA VAL A 51 -31.85 13.40 11.10
C VAL A 51 -30.58 14.02 10.51
N CYS A 52 -30.24 13.68 9.26
CA CYS A 52 -29.07 14.23 8.58
C CYS A 52 -29.16 15.75 8.38
N ARG A 53 -30.32 16.30 8.03
CA ARG A 53 -30.53 17.75 7.88
C ARG A 53 -30.38 18.48 9.21
N VAL A 54 -31.04 17.99 10.26
CA VAL A 54 -30.93 18.59 11.61
C VAL A 54 -29.49 18.51 12.10
N PHE A 55 -28.81 17.37 11.92
CA PHE A 55 -27.40 17.25 12.28
C PHE A 55 -26.51 18.23 11.50
N LYS A 56 -26.70 18.38 10.19
CA LYS A 56 -25.92 19.35 9.39
C LYS A 56 -26.14 20.78 9.87
N ILE A 57 -27.38 21.16 10.23
CA ILE A 57 -27.71 22.48 10.79
C ILE A 57 -27.01 22.66 12.15
N ARG A 58 -27.16 21.68 13.06
CA ARG A 58 -26.53 21.71 14.38
C ARG A 58 -25.01 21.75 14.29
N LEU A 59 -24.41 21.00 13.37
CA LEU A 59 -22.97 21.03 13.11
C LEU A 59 -22.51 22.39 12.59
N ARG A 60 -23.27 23.05 11.71
CA ARG A 60 -22.96 24.42 11.27
C ARG A 60 -22.99 25.40 12.43
N CYS A 61 -24.00 25.32 13.30
CA CYS A 61 -24.04 26.12 14.52
C CYS A 61 -22.87 25.81 15.45
N PHE A 62 -22.50 24.52 15.59
CA PHE A 62 -21.39 24.08 16.41
C PHE A 62 -20.06 24.64 15.92
N ILE A 63 -19.76 24.53 14.62
CA ILE A 63 -18.54 25.11 14.03
C ILE A 63 -18.55 26.63 14.15
N LYS A 64 -19.70 27.30 13.93
CA LYS A 64 -19.83 28.73 14.14
C LYS A 64 -19.47 29.14 15.57
N GLU A 65 -19.96 28.43 16.57
CA GLU A 65 -19.67 28.76 17.97
C GLU A 65 -18.19 28.54 18.33
N LEU A 66 -17.59 27.48 17.79
CA LEU A 66 -16.17 27.20 18.00
C LEU A 66 -15.29 28.28 17.35
N VAL A 67 -15.64 28.74 16.15
CA VAL A 67 -14.79 29.62 15.32
C VAL A 67 -15.16 31.09 15.47
N ASP A 68 -16.41 31.45 15.17
CA ASP A 68 -16.89 32.85 15.13
C ASP A 68 -17.12 33.38 16.54
N ASP A 69 -17.80 32.60 17.39
CA ASP A 69 -18.09 33.01 18.78
C ASP A 69 -16.88 32.77 19.71
N GLN A 70 -15.79 32.19 19.17
CA GLN A 70 -14.52 31.98 19.86
C GLN A 70 -14.65 31.26 21.21
N HIS A 71 -15.45 30.18 21.25
CA HIS A 71 -15.78 29.46 22.49
C HIS A 71 -14.54 29.03 23.31
N PHE A 72 -13.46 28.65 22.62
CA PHE A 72 -12.17 28.28 23.25
C PHE A 72 -11.09 29.35 23.06
N GLY A 73 -11.47 30.56 22.64
CA GLY A 73 -10.58 31.60 22.15
C GLY A 73 -10.53 31.67 20.63
N LYS A 74 -9.65 32.53 20.11
CA LYS A 74 -9.55 32.81 18.67
C LYS A 74 -9.04 31.58 17.91
N VAL A 75 -9.77 31.15 16.88
CA VAL A 75 -9.40 30.00 16.02
C VAL A 75 -8.66 30.48 14.77
N ARG A 76 -7.57 29.79 14.41
CA ARG A 76 -6.77 30.04 13.19
C ARG A 76 -7.10 29.07 12.06
N ALA A 77 -7.46 27.83 12.40
CA ALA A 77 -7.86 26.82 11.43
C ALA A 77 -8.79 25.79 12.07
N VAL A 78 -9.65 25.18 11.26
CA VAL A 78 -10.53 24.08 11.64
C VAL A 78 -10.60 23.06 10.50
N ILE A 79 -10.51 21.78 10.85
CA ILE A 79 -10.72 20.67 9.93
C ILE A 79 -11.70 19.71 10.57
N TYR A 80 -12.69 19.22 9.82
CA TYR A 80 -13.53 18.13 10.31
C TYR A 80 -13.85 17.09 9.25
N THR A 81 -14.14 15.87 9.73
CA THR A 81 -14.68 14.79 8.90
C THR A 81 -15.95 14.20 9.52
N ILE A 82 -16.86 13.75 8.68
CA ILE A 82 -18.10 13.08 9.08
C ILE A 82 -17.97 11.57 8.91
N GLU A 83 -18.37 10.84 9.94
CA GLU A 83 -18.46 9.40 10.02
C GLU A 83 -19.90 9.02 10.40
N PHE A 84 -20.35 7.81 10.03
CA PHE A 84 -21.65 7.27 10.41
C PHE A 84 -21.41 6.09 11.34
N GLN A 85 -21.73 6.23 12.62
CA GLN A 85 -21.47 5.17 13.62
C GLN A 85 -22.37 3.94 13.40
N LYS A 86 -22.18 2.84 14.14
CA LYS A 86 -22.82 1.51 13.93
C LYS A 86 -24.34 1.45 13.70
N ARG A 87 -25.11 2.50 14.03
CA ARG A 87 -26.56 2.63 13.71
C ARG A 87 -26.87 3.66 12.61
N GLY A 88 -25.84 4.09 11.89
CA GLY A 88 -25.86 5.13 10.87
C GLY A 88 -25.85 6.56 11.38
N LEU A 89 -25.93 6.83 12.69
CA LEU A 89 -26.01 8.22 13.15
C LEU A 89 -24.76 9.04 12.75
N PRO A 90 -24.94 10.24 12.18
CA PRO A 90 -23.83 11.11 11.84
C PRO A 90 -23.00 11.49 13.07
N HIS A 91 -21.68 11.54 12.87
CA HIS A 91 -20.70 11.84 13.90
C HIS A 91 -19.55 12.65 13.29
N ALA A 92 -19.22 13.79 13.87
CA ALA A 92 -18.13 14.63 13.41
C ALA A 92 -16.88 14.44 14.26
N HIS A 93 -15.73 14.32 13.62
CA HIS A 93 -14.41 14.46 14.24
C HIS A 93 -13.81 15.78 13.80
N ILE A 94 -13.48 16.64 14.75
CA ILE A 94 -13.10 18.05 14.52
C ILE A 94 -11.71 18.29 15.15
N LEU A 95 -10.83 18.92 14.39
CA LEU A 95 -9.54 19.41 14.81
C LEU A 95 -9.56 20.94 14.77
N LEU A 96 -9.07 21.57 15.84
CA LEU A 96 -9.02 23.03 15.99
C LEU A 96 -7.61 23.51 16.27
N TRP A 97 -7.22 24.59 15.61
CA TRP A 97 -5.99 25.34 15.86
C TRP A 97 -6.35 26.67 16.51
N LEU A 98 -5.93 26.87 17.75
CA LEU A 98 -6.14 28.10 18.50
C LEU A 98 -5.01 29.11 18.21
N HIS A 99 -5.29 30.39 18.43
CA HIS A 99 -4.29 31.46 18.35
C HIS A 99 -3.20 31.28 19.42
N LEU A 100 -2.00 31.80 19.16
CA LEU A 100 -0.82 31.61 20.03
C LEU A 100 -1.08 32.04 21.48
N ASP A 101 -1.83 33.12 21.67
CA ASP A 101 -2.23 33.62 23.01
C ASP A 101 -3.14 32.64 23.78
N ASN A 102 -3.74 31.68 23.08
CA ASN A 102 -4.62 30.65 23.62
C ASN A 102 -3.98 29.24 23.61
N ARG A 103 -2.73 29.09 23.13
CA ARG A 103 -2.06 27.78 23.01
C ARG A 103 -1.42 27.28 24.30
N CYS A 104 -0.97 28.18 25.16
CA CYS A 104 -0.30 27.82 26.40
C CYS A 104 -1.32 27.48 27.50
N LEU A 105 -2.10 26.42 27.28
CA LEU A 105 -3.06 25.93 28.27
C LEU A 105 -2.28 25.24 29.40
N SER A 106 -2.04 25.94 30.51
CA SER A 106 -1.56 25.29 31.71
C SER A 106 -2.57 24.22 32.15
N PRO A 107 -2.18 23.22 32.96
CA PRO A 107 -3.15 22.26 33.49
C PRO A 107 -4.39 22.89 34.16
N LYS A 108 -4.23 24.11 34.73
CA LYS A 108 -5.35 24.87 35.30
C LYS A 108 -6.29 25.42 34.22
N ASP A 109 -5.74 25.93 33.11
CA ASP A 109 -6.54 26.44 31.99
C ASP A 109 -7.29 25.29 31.30
N ILE A 110 -6.65 24.11 31.20
CA ILE A 110 -7.31 22.88 30.72
C ILE A 110 -8.49 22.51 31.60
N ASP A 111 -8.31 22.53 32.93
CA ASP A 111 -9.37 22.21 33.89
C ASP A 111 -10.56 23.21 33.80
N CYS A 112 -10.36 24.41 33.24
CA CYS A 112 -11.44 25.37 32.98
C CYS A 112 -12.26 25.05 31.72
N ILE A 113 -11.67 24.35 30.73
CA ILE A 113 -12.32 24.05 29.45
C ILE A 113 -12.77 22.59 29.31
N ILE A 114 -12.09 21.66 29.98
CA ILE A 114 -12.32 20.21 29.90
C ILE A 114 -12.49 19.68 31.32
N SER A 115 -13.62 19.02 31.56
CA SER A 115 -13.89 18.26 32.78
C SER A 115 -13.97 16.78 32.47
N ALA A 116 -13.46 15.96 33.38
CA ALA A 116 -13.67 14.52 33.41
C ALA A 116 -14.30 14.08 34.75
N GLU A 117 -15.06 14.98 35.38
CA GLU A 117 -15.69 14.79 36.69
C GLU A 117 -17.21 14.91 36.60
N ILE A 118 -17.90 14.21 37.50
CA ILE A 118 -19.34 14.30 37.73
C ILE A 118 -19.67 15.72 38.25
N PRO A 119 -20.55 16.48 37.59
CA PRO A 119 -21.04 17.77 38.10
C PRO A 119 -21.81 17.60 39.41
N ASP A 120 -21.88 18.63 40.26
CA ASP A 120 -22.72 18.59 41.47
C ASP A 120 -24.18 18.86 41.09
N SER A 121 -25.08 17.93 41.43
CA SER A 121 -26.51 18.02 41.11
C SER A 121 -27.25 19.16 41.82
N ASN A 122 -26.76 19.62 42.98
CA ASN A 122 -27.37 20.71 43.73
C ASN A 122 -26.92 22.08 43.22
N ILE A 123 -25.71 22.17 42.68
CA ILE A 123 -25.14 23.42 42.15
C ILE A 123 -25.52 23.61 40.69
N ASP A 124 -25.55 22.52 39.92
CA ASP A 124 -25.71 22.55 38.47
C ASP A 124 -26.54 21.36 37.94
N PRO A 125 -27.86 21.38 38.20
CA PRO A 125 -28.75 20.28 37.82
C PRO A 125 -28.83 20.10 36.30
N SER A 126 -28.66 21.17 35.52
CA SER A 126 -28.73 21.15 34.06
C SER A 126 -27.56 20.39 33.43
N SER A 127 -26.31 20.68 33.84
CA SER A 127 -25.18 19.87 33.35
C SER A 127 -25.17 18.49 33.96
N TYR A 128 -25.58 18.32 35.21
CA TYR A 128 -25.71 16.99 35.83
C TYR A 128 -26.62 16.06 35.00
N LYS A 129 -27.78 16.56 34.57
CA LYS A 129 -28.71 15.81 33.72
C LYS A 129 -28.11 15.48 32.35
N ALA A 130 -27.56 16.47 31.66
CA ALA A 130 -26.95 16.26 30.34
C ALA A 130 -25.76 15.29 30.40
N PHE A 131 -24.98 15.38 31.47
CA PHE A 131 -23.84 14.52 31.73
C PHE A 131 -24.25 13.05 31.88
N ILE A 132 -25.28 12.76 32.70
CA ILE A 132 -25.77 11.39 32.89
C ILE A 132 -26.19 10.77 31.55
N ASP A 133 -26.86 11.55 30.72
CA ASP A 133 -27.40 11.05 29.44
C ASP A 133 -26.31 10.81 28.38
N PHE A 134 -25.21 11.56 28.41
CA PHE A 134 -24.29 11.62 27.27
C PHE A 134 -22.81 11.38 27.57
N MET A 135 -22.31 11.60 28.79
CA MET A 135 -20.86 11.62 29.09
C MET A 135 -20.36 10.44 29.91
N VAL A 136 -21.24 9.49 30.21
CA VAL A 136 -20.91 8.33 31.02
C VAL A 136 -20.51 7.16 30.13
N HIS A 137 -19.33 6.59 30.37
CA HIS A 137 -18.99 5.29 29.82
C HIS A 137 -19.78 4.19 30.54
N GLY A 138 -20.55 3.42 29.78
CA GLY A 138 -21.34 2.32 30.34
C GLY A 138 -20.48 1.23 31.00
N PRO A 139 -21.11 0.32 31.78
CA PRO A 139 -20.39 -0.77 32.44
C PRO A 139 -19.66 -1.64 31.41
N CYS A 140 -18.42 -2.00 31.73
CA CYS A 140 -17.55 -2.85 30.93
C CYS A 140 -16.60 -3.65 31.85
N GLY A 141 -15.71 -4.45 31.26
CA GLY A 141 -14.77 -5.27 32.03
C GLY A 141 -15.44 -6.50 32.61
N THR A 142 -15.01 -6.90 33.80
CA THR A 142 -15.61 -8.01 34.57
C THR A 142 -17.09 -7.78 34.90
N MET A 143 -17.51 -6.52 35.03
CA MET A 143 -18.89 -6.14 35.34
C MET A 143 -19.85 -6.35 34.16
N LYS A 144 -19.34 -6.21 32.92
CA LYS A 144 -20.11 -6.45 31.70
C LYS A 144 -19.17 -6.91 30.58
N PRO A 145 -18.79 -8.20 30.58
CA PRO A 145 -17.81 -8.73 29.62
C PRO A 145 -18.31 -8.66 28.17
N ASN A 146 -19.63 -8.66 27.98
CA ASN A 146 -20.28 -8.56 26.67
C ASN A 146 -20.54 -7.10 26.22
N ALA A 147 -19.96 -6.11 26.90
CA ALA A 147 -20.08 -4.72 26.46
C ALA A 147 -19.39 -4.52 25.10
N ILE A 148 -19.98 -3.68 24.22
CA ILE A 148 -19.49 -3.46 22.85
C ILE A 148 -18.04 -2.93 22.82
N CYS A 149 -17.59 -2.29 23.89
CA CYS A 149 -16.23 -1.78 24.03
C CYS A 149 -15.18 -2.84 24.40
N MET A 150 -15.59 -4.06 24.75
CA MET A 150 -14.69 -5.14 25.17
C MET A 150 -14.05 -5.83 23.96
N ILE A 151 -12.71 -5.88 23.94
CA ILE A 151 -11.92 -6.59 22.94
C ILE A 151 -10.90 -7.44 23.70
N LYS A 152 -10.85 -8.75 23.44
CA LYS A 152 -9.93 -9.69 24.13
C LYS A 152 -9.98 -9.54 25.67
N ASN A 153 -11.18 -9.47 26.25
CA ASN A 153 -11.42 -9.30 27.69
C ASN A 153 -10.90 -8.00 28.33
N GLN A 154 -10.54 -6.99 27.53
CA GLN A 154 -10.16 -5.66 28.02
C GLN A 154 -11.01 -4.57 27.35
N CYS A 155 -11.27 -3.48 28.07
CA CYS A 155 -11.95 -2.33 27.47
C CYS A 155 -11.02 -1.65 26.48
N SER A 156 -11.43 -1.59 25.20
CA SER A 156 -10.70 -0.90 24.12
C SER A 156 -10.51 0.61 24.35
N LYS A 157 -11.22 1.17 25.32
CA LYS A 157 -11.13 2.58 25.74
C LYS A 157 -10.46 2.75 27.11
N HIS A 158 -9.91 1.67 27.67
CA HIS A 158 -9.14 1.64 28.92
C HIS A 158 -9.91 2.11 30.16
N TYR A 159 -11.23 1.96 30.17
CA TYR A 159 -12.04 2.19 31.36
C TYR A 159 -11.99 0.97 32.30
N PRO A 160 -11.97 1.18 33.63
CA PRO A 160 -11.96 2.48 34.33
C PRO A 160 -10.59 3.19 34.27
N ILE A 161 -10.60 4.51 34.02
CA ILE A 161 -9.39 5.33 34.04
C ILE A 161 -9.00 5.62 35.49
N LYS A 162 -7.71 5.59 35.83
CA LYS A 162 -7.25 5.83 37.21
C LYS A 162 -7.64 7.24 37.69
N PHE A 163 -7.94 7.35 38.99
CA PHE A 163 -8.14 8.65 39.63
C PHE A 163 -6.87 9.50 39.54
N GLN A 164 -7.08 10.81 39.45
CA GLN A 164 -6.02 11.76 39.24
C GLN A 164 -6.34 13.11 39.91
N PRO A 165 -5.55 13.58 40.89
CA PRO A 165 -5.92 14.77 41.66
C PRO A 165 -5.78 16.09 40.87
N ARG A 166 -4.93 16.12 39.84
CA ARG A 166 -4.68 17.28 38.97
C ARG A 166 -4.37 16.85 37.54
N THR A 167 -4.73 17.67 36.55
CA THR A 167 -4.38 17.40 35.16
C THR A 167 -2.85 17.35 35.00
N LEU A 168 -2.35 16.35 34.27
CA LEU A 168 -0.94 16.20 33.92
C LEU A 168 -0.76 16.06 32.41
N LEU A 169 0.28 16.71 31.89
CA LEU A 169 0.71 16.67 30.51
C LEU A 169 2.12 16.07 30.46
N PRO A 170 2.26 14.75 30.23
CA PRO A 170 3.58 14.12 30.06
C PRO A 170 4.19 14.52 28.71
N GLU A 171 5.53 14.66 28.65
CA GLU A 171 6.25 15.07 27.43
C GLU A 171 5.99 14.16 26.21
N ASP A 172 5.84 12.85 26.44
CA ASP A 172 5.60 11.84 25.38
C ASP A 172 4.22 11.15 25.46
N GLY A 173 3.27 11.70 26.24
CA GLY A 173 2.11 10.95 26.73
C GLY A 173 0.71 11.50 26.41
N VAL A 174 -0.31 10.68 26.70
CA VAL A 174 -1.74 11.06 26.68
C VAL A 174 -2.03 11.99 27.87
N PRO A 175 -2.73 13.12 27.66
CA PRO A 175 -3.15 13.98 28.77
C PRO A 175 -3.95 13.20 29.81
N LEU A 176 -3.51 13.27 31.07
CA LEU A 176 -4.21 12.66 32.19
C LEU A 176 -5.05 13.73 32.87
N TYR A 177 -6.32 13.82 32.49
CA TYR A 177 -7.25 14.79 33.05
C TYR A 177 -7.52 14.53 34.54
N ARG A 178 -7.75 15.61 35.28
CA ARG A 178 -8.18 15.57 36.67
C ARG A 178 -9.47 14.76 36.84
N ARG A 179 -9.42 13.78 37.74
CA ARG A 179 -10.48 12.86 38.16
C ARG A 179 -10.36 12.63 39.66
N ARG A 180 -10.91 13.51 40.49
CA ARG A 180 -10.78 13.41 41.95
C ARG A 180 -11.67 12.31 42.51
N ASN A 181 -11.19 11.61 43.54
CA ASN A 181 -12.00 10.65 44.30
C ASN A 181 -12.79 11.37 45.41
N GLN A 182 -13.61 12.36 45.03
CA GLN A 182 -14.33 13.23 45.97
C GLN A 182 -15.85 13.25 45.74
N SER A 183 -16.31 12.88 44.54
CA SER A 183 -17.73 12.78 44.21
C SER A 183 -18.32 11.47 44.72
N LYS A 184 -19.50 11.52 45.35
CA LYS A 184 -20.27 10.32 45.70
C LYS A 184 -20.55 9.54 44.41
N ALA A 185 -20.24 8.24 44.40
CA ALA A 185 -20.56 7.38 43.27
C ALA A 185 -22.08 7.38 43.04
N ILE A 186 -22.50 7.42 41.78
CA ILE A 186 -23.91 7.42 41.38
C ILE A 186 -24.27 6.01 40.92
N LEU A 187 -25.38 5.48 41.44
CA LEU A 187 -25.98 4.26 40.93
C LEU A 187 -26.72 4.56 39.63
N LEU A 188 -26.22 4.04 38.52
CA LEU A 188 -26.84 4.22 37.20
C LEU A 188 -27.65 3.00 36.73
N ASP A 189 -27.43 1.84 37.35
CA ASP A 189 -28.25 0.64 37.11
C ASP A 189 -28.65 0.03 38.46
N VAL A 190 -29.95 0.18 38.78
CA VAL A 190 -30.56 -0.32 40.01
C VAL A 190 -30.63 -1.85 40.04
N LYS A 191 -30.60 -2.52 38.88
CA LYS A 191 -30.65 -3.99 38.77
C LYS A 191 -29.27 -4.62 38.88
N SER A 192 -28.24 -3.98 38.32
CA SER A 192 -26.87 -4.50 38.36
C SER A 192 -26.03 -3.94 39.51
N GLY A 193 -26.55 -2.97 40.27
CA GLY A 193 -25.81 -2.27 41.34
C GLY A 193 -24.60 -1.49 40.82
N PHE A 194 -24.66 -1.01 39.57
CA PHE A 194 -23.49 -0.38 38.94
C PHE A 194 -23.29 1.05 39.44
N GLU A 195 -22.27 1.21 40.28
CA GLU A 195 -21.80 2.49 40.77
C GLU A 195 -20.77 3.10 39.80
N ILE A 196 -21.03 4.35 39.41
CA ILE A 196 -20.13 5.13 38.58
C ILE A 196 -19.55 6.28 39.39
N ASP A 197 -18.24 6.39 39.31
CA ASP A 197 -17.47 7.51 39.79
C ASP A 197 -16.73 8.21 38.64
N ASN A 198 -15.86 9.16 38.98
CA ASN A 198 -15.09 9.93 38.00
C ASN A 198 -14.19 9.08 37.08
N ARG A 199 -13.99 7.79 37.32
CA ARG A 199 -13.16 6.91 36.48
C ARG A 199 -13.83 6.53 35.16
N TYR A 200 -15.15 6.66 35.04
CA TYR A 200 -15.94 6.28 33.86
C TYR A 200 -16.35 7.46 32.98
N ILE A 201 -15.85 8.65 33.28
CA ILE A 201 -16.36 9.88 32.67
C ILE A 201 -15.58 10.23 31.42
N VAL A 202 -16.29 10.50 30.34
CA VAL A 202 -15.70 10.98 29.09
C VAL A 202 -15.33 12.48 29.25
N PRO A 203 -14.10 12.89 28.87
CA PRO A 203 -13.69 14.29 28.90
C PRO A 203 -14.61 15.19 28.05
N HIS A 204 -15.11 16.27 28.63
CA HIS A 204 -16.12 17.11 27.98
C HIS A 204 -16.03 18.58 28.36
N ASN A 205 -16.59 19.44 27.50
CA ASN A 205 -16.86 20.83 27.85
C ASN A 205 -18.32 20.97 28.32
N ARG A 206 -18.49 21.49 29.54
CA ARG A 206 -19.79 21.64 30.20
C ARG A 206 -20.80 22.45 29.39
N ASN A 207 -20.38 23.60 28.86
CA ASN A 207 -21.27 24.53 28.15
C ASN A 207 -21.76 23.94 26.83
N LEU A 208 -20.85 23.33 26.05
CA LEU A 208 -21.20 22.66 24.80
C LEU A 208 -22.13 21.47 25.03
N LEU A 209 -21.88 20.68 26.08
CA LEU A 209 -22.73 19.56 26.46
C LEU A 209 -24.16 20.00 26.75
N VAL A 210 -24.34 21.04 27.58
CA VAL A 210 -25.67 21.55 27.94
C VAL A 210 -26.38 22.16 26.72
N LYS A 211 -25.67 22.93 25.90
CA LYS A 211 -26.28 23.63 24.76
C LYS A 211 -26.73 22.68 23.66
N TYR A 212 -25.91 21.69 23.33
CA TYR A 212 -26.18 20.78 22.21
C TYR A 212 -26.90 19.49 22.64
N GLN A 213 -26.96 19.18 23.94
CA GLN A 213 -27.65 17.99 24.48
C GLN A 213 -27.28 16.74 23.69
N SER A 214 -25.99 16.42 23.62
CA SER A 214 -25.45 15.37 22.75
C SER A 214 -24.12 14.85 23.28
N HIS A 215 -23.70 13.67 22.83
CA HIS A 215 -22.37 13.18 23.16
C HIS A 215 -21.28 13.99 22.45
N ILE A 216 -20.57 14.82 23.22
CA ILE A 216 -19.43 15.64 22.81
C ILE A 216 -18.20 15.31 23.67
N ASN A 217 -17.17 14.73 23.06
CA ASN A 217 -15.87 14.52 23.72
C ASN A 217 -14.91 15.64 23.32
N VAL A 218 -14.17 16.20 24.28
CA VAL A 218 -13.17 17.25 24.04
C VAL A 218 -11.84 16.81 24.65
N GLU A 219 -10.82 16.69 23.83
CA GLU A 219 -9.46 16.30 24.23
C GLU A 219 -8.43 17.33 23.74
N ILE A 220 -7.37 17.52 24.53
CA ILE A 220 -6.14 18.19 24.10
C ILE A 220 -5.40 17.29 23.12
N CYS A 221 -4.98 17.85 21.99
CA CYS A 221 -4.14 17.16 21.03
C CYS A 221 -2.66 17.33 21.41
N ASN A 222 -1.89 16.23 21.37
CA ASN A 222 -0.43 16.29 21.49
C ASN A 222 0.22 16.10 20.10
N LYS A 223 1.51 16.45 19.97
CA LYS A 223 2.23 16.46 18.68
C LYS A 223 2.25 15.08 17.99
N ALA A 224 2.55 14.00 18.70
CA ALA A 224 2.63 12.65 18.10
C ALA A 224 1.27 12.06 17.70
N ARG A 225 0.18 12.40 18.41
CA ARG A 225 -1.15 11.81 18.19
C ARG A 225 -1.97 12.57 17.15
N SER A 226 -1.69 13.85 16.93
CA SER A 226 -2.38 14.68 15.94
C SER A 226 -2.15 14.20 14.49
N ILE A 227 -0.92 13.83 14.10
CA ILE A 227 -0.62 13.21 12.79
C ILE A 227 -1.34 11.86 12.65
N LYS A 228 -1.30 11.02 13.69
CA LYS A 228 -2.00 9.73 13.75
C LYS A 228 -3.52 9.88 13.57
N TYR A 229 -4.14 10.90 14.16
CA TYR A 229 -5.58 11.16 14.03
C TYR A 229 -5.95 11.74 12.67
N LEU A 230 -5.13 12.66 12.14
CA LEU A 230 -5.22 13.16 10.77
C LEU A 230 -5.19 12.01 9.77
N PHE A 231 -4.23 11.09 9.94
CA PHE A 231 -4.13 9.91 9.08
C PHE A 231 -5.34 8.98 9.25
N LYS A 232 -5.70 8.62 10.49
CA LYS A 232 -6.77 7.65 10.79
C LYS A 232 -8.13 8.04 10.20
N TYR A 233 -8.58 9.29 10.37
CA TYR A 233 -9.96 9.67 10.03
C TYR A 233 -10.09 10.35 8.66
N LEU A 234 -9.04 11.02 8.15
CA LEU A 234 -9.06 11.55 6.78
C LEU A 234 -8.87 10.46 5.71
N SER A 235 -8.39 9.27 6.10
CA SER A 235 -8.21 8.13 5.19
C SER A 235 -9.11 6.92 5.47
N LYS A 236 -9.99 7.00 6.48
CA LYS A 236 -10.92 5.92 6.82
C LYS A 236 -11.85 5.61 5.64
N GLY A 237 -11.87 4.34 5.22
CA GLY A 237 -12.76 3.83 4.18
C GLY A 237 -14.20 3.61 4.69
N PRO A 238 -15.15 3.30 3.79
CA PRO A 238 -16.54 2.99 4.18
C PRO A 238 -16.61 1.68 4.97
N ASP A 239 -17.58 1.59 5.89
CA ASP A 239 -17.86 0.37 6.65
C ASP A 239 -18.35 -0.77 5.72
N LYS A 240 -18.10 -2.01 6.13
CA LYS A 240 -18.49 -3.21 5.37
C LYS A 240 -19.28 -4.19 6.23
N ILE A 241 -20.18 -4.93 5.59
CA ILE A 241 -20.90 -6.05 6.19
C ILE A 241 -20.67 -7.29 5.33
N ARG A 242 -20.42 -8.40 6.02
CA ARG A 242 -20.37 -9.75 5.45
C ARG A 242 -21.72 -10.43 5.73
N VAL A 243 -22.54 -10.66 4.69
CA VAL A 243 -23.92 -11.17 4.84
C VAL A 243 -23.99 -12.63 4.44
N ALA A 244 -24.40 -13.53 5.35
CA ALA A 244 -24.74 -14.92 5.03
C ALA A 244 -26.18 -15.03 4.51
N ILE A 245 -26.39 -15.71 3.38
CA ILE A 245 -27.72 -16.02 2.84
C ILE A 245 -28.08 -17.48 3.19
N GLU A 246 -29.10 -17.69 4.03
CA GLU A 246 -29.65 -19.03 4.31
C GLU A 246 -30.99 -19.22 3.59
N GLN A 247 -31.18 -20.35 2.90
CA GLN A 247 -32.46 -20.71 2.29
C GLN A 247 -33.36 -21.38 3.35
N SER A 248 -34.53 -20.78 3.63
CA SER A 248 -35.53 -21.40 4.52
C SER A 248 -36.24 -22.55 3.81
N ALA A 249 -36.11 -23.78 4.33
CA ALA A 249 -36.83 -24.94 3.84
C ALA A 249 -38.35 -24.78 4.10
N THR A 250 -39.16 -24.71 3.04
CA THR A 250 -40.62 -24.81 3.13
C THR A 250 -41.02 -26.22 3.57
N ALA A 251 -41.66 -26.33 4.72
CA ALA A 251 -42.21 -27.57 5.23
C ALA A 251 -43.44 -28.00 4.40
N ASN A 252 -43.26 -28.98 3.51
CA ASN A 252 -44.37 -29.77 2.98
C ASN A 252 -44.22 -31.22 3.44
N ALA A 253 -45.20 -31.66 4.23
CA ALA A 253 -45.31 -32.99 4.77
C ALA A 253 -45.65 -34.00 3.67
N SER A 254 -44.69 -34.88 3.35
CA SER A 254 -44.82 -36.27 2.86
C SER A 254 -43.70 -36.59 1.87
N ASN A 255 -42.51 -36.91 2.39
CA ASN A 255 -41.59 -37.93 1.86
C ASN A 255 -40.33 -37.97 2.74
N ILE A 256 -40.07 -39.15 3.30
CA ILE A 256 -38.88 -39.45 4.09
C ILE A 256 -37.75 -39.72 3.11
N HIS A 257 -37.08 -38.66 2.67
CA HIS A 257 -35.73 -38.70 2.13
C HIS A 257 -35.05 -37.40 2.54
N MET A 258 -34.24 -37.45 3.60
CA MET A 258 -33.37 -36.33 3.97
C MET A 258 -32.30 -36.17 2.89
N THR A 259 -32.58 -35.31 1.91
CA THR A 259 -31.55 -34.75 1.04
C THR A 259 -30.84 -33.67 1.84
N PHE A 260 -29.64 -33.97 2.33
CA PHE A 260 -28.73 -32.95 2.84
C PHE A 260 -28.24 -32.13 1.64
N THR A 261 -28.81 -30.94 1.45
CA THR A 261 -28.17 -29.92 0.63
C THR A 261 -26.89 -29.51 1.34
N ALA A 262 -25.74 -29.71 0.69
CA ALA A 262 -24.46 -29.25 1.21
C ALA A 262 -24.48 -27.72 1.27
N VAL A 263 -24.64 -27.16 2.46
CA VAL A 263 -24.58 -25.72 2.70
C VAL A 263 -23.11 -25.34 2.83
N ASP A 264 -22.58 -24.65 1.83
CA ASP A 264 -21.23 -24.07 1.87
C ASP A 264 -21.24 -22.83 2.77
N GLU A 265 -20.76 -23.01 4.01
CA GLU A 265 -20.67 -21.94 5.01
C GLU A 265 -19.80 -20.77 4.55
N ILE A 266 -18.85 -20.95 3.61
CA ILE A 266 -17.91 -19.90 3.19
C ILE A 266 -18.46 -19.08 2.00
N LYS A 267 -19.18 -19.71 1.06
CA LYS A 267 -19.75 -19.07 -0.14
C LYS A 267 -21.00 -18.23 0.07
N ASN A 268 -21.74 -18.42 1.16
CA ASN A 268 -22.96 -17.65 1.40
C ASN A 268 -22.70 -16.19 1.84
N TYR A 269 -21.44 -15.79 2.00
CA TYR A 269 -21.05 -14.48 2.50
C TYR A 269 -20.79 -13.46 1.38
N LEU A 270 -21.73 -12.54 1.14
CA LEU A 270 -21.49 -11.38 0.27
C LEU A 270 -20.69 -10.30 1.01
N ASP A 271 -19.61 -9.83 0.38
CA ASP A 271 -18.72 -8.79 0.89
C ASP A 271 -19.21 -7.41 0.44
N CYS A 272 -20.25 -6.90 1.11
CA CYS A 272 -20.96 -5.69 0.71
C CYS A 272 -20.37 -4.43 1.37
N ARG A 273 -20.34 -3.32 0.61
CA ARG A 273 -20.20 -2.00 1.21
C ARG A 273 -21.46 -1.71 2.01
N TYR A 274 -21.31 -1.45 3.31
CA TYR A 274 -22.39 -0.96 4.12
C TYR A 274 -22.49 0.54 3.96
N VAL A 275 -23.64 1.00 3.47
CA VAL A 275 -24.00 2.40 3.46
C VAL A 275 -25.23 2.49 4.34
N SER A 276 -25.10 3.11 5.50
CA SER A 276 -26.26 3.34 6.36
C SER A 276 -27.27 4.28 5.67
N ALA A 277 -28.55 4.19 6.04
CA ALA A 277 -29.57 5.05 5.45
C ALA A 277 -29.24 6.55 5.60
N HIS A 278 -28.63 6.92 6.72
CA HIS A 278 -28.12 8.27 6.98
C HIS A 278 -26.94 8.64 6.07
N GLU A 279 -25.97 7.74 5.84
CA GLU A 279 -24.88 8.01 4.88
C GLU A 279 -25.42 8.19 3.45
N ALA A 280 -26.39 7.36 3.05
CA ALA A 280 -27.04 7.50 1.76
C ALA A 280 -27.74 8.86 1.63
N CYS A 281 -28.55 9.27 2.62
CA CYS A 281 -29.18 10.59 2.64
C CYS A 281 -28.17 11.73 2.62
N TRP A 282 -27.09 11.63 3.39
CA TRP A 282 -26.02 12.64 3.41
C TRP A 282 -25.41 12.86 2.03
N ARG A 283 -25.15 11.76 1.31
CA ARG A 283 -24.63 11.78 -0.06
C ARG A 283 -25.66 12.32 -1.05
N LEU A 284 -26.93 11.91 -0.94
CA LEU A 284 -28.02 12.41 -1.79
C LEU A 284 -28.21 13.92 -1.67
N PHE A 285 -28.05 14.48 -0.47
CA PHE A 285 -28.07 15.93 -0.25
C PHE A 285 -26.79 16.64 -0.67
N SER A 286 -25.80 15.92 -1.20
CA SER A 286 -24.49 16.47 -1.56
C SER A 286 -23.82 17.21 -0.40
N PHE A 287 -24.04 16.75 0.83
CA PHE A 287 -23.36 17.32 1.98
C PHE A 287 -21.91 16.86 2.01
N GLU A 288 -21.00 17.81 2.20
CA GLU A 288 -19.57 17.51 2.28
C GLU A 288 -19.26 16.61 3.49
N LEU A 289 -18.47 15.56 3.25
CA LEU A 289 -17.94 14.67 4.30
C LEU A 289 -16.72 15.25 4.98
N HIS A 290 -15.99 16.14 4.32
CA HIS A 290 -14.78 16.77 4.80
C HIS A 290 -14.91 18.28 4.66
N TYR A 291 -14.47 19.01 5.68
CA TYR A 291 -14.43 20.47 5.67
C TYR A 291 -13.08 20.93 6.21
N ARG A 292 -12.59 22.04 5.67
CA ARG A 292 -11.37 22.70 6.11
C ARG A 292 -11.49 24.20 5.92
N ASP A 293 -10.99 24.93 6.89
CA ASP A 293 -10.79 26.38 6.83
C ASP A 293 -9.46 26.69 7.54
N PRO A 294 -8.48 27.33 6.88
CA PRO A 294 -8.55 27.90 5.54
C PRO A 294 -8.60 26.87 4.41
N SER A 295 -9.08 27.31 3.24
CA SER A 295 -9.00 26.51 2.02
C SER A 295 -7.54 26.31 1.61
N VAL A 296 -7.18 25.06 1.30
CA VAL A 296 -5.87 24.70 0.77
C VAL A 296 -5.94 24.58 -0.75
N GLU A 297 -5.18 25.42 -1.44
CA GLU A 297 -4.93 25.33 -2.87
C GLU A 297 -3.56 24.72 -3.12
N ARG A 298 -3.48 23.81 -4.10
CA ARG A 298 -2.25 23.11 -4.43
C ARG A 298 -1.62 23.72 -5.66
N LEU A 299 -0.44 24.27 -5.49
CA LEU A 299 0.34 24.78 -6.61
C LEU A 299 1.32 23.70 -7.08
N PRO A 300 1.25 23.25 -8.35
CA PRO A 300 2.26 22.37 -8.91
C PRO A 300 3.56 23.16 -9.09
N ILE A 301 4.56 22.89 -8.24
CA ILE A 301 5.88 23.51 -8.33
C ILE A 301 6.73 22.70 -9.31
N HIS A 302 7.42 23.39 -10.21
CA HIS A 302 8.37 22.81 -11.15
C HIS A 302 9.51 23.79 -11.44
N PHE A 303 10.66 23.27 -11.87
CA PHE A 303 11.74 24.14 -12.39
C PHE A 303 11.30 24.81 -13.71
N PRO A 304 11.96 25.90 -14.14
CA PRO A 304 11.73 26.48 -15.47
C PRO A 304 11.75 25.40 -16.56
N ASN A 305 10.67 25.33 -17.34
CA ASN A 305 10.46 24.35 -18.42
C ASN A 305 10.33 22.86 -17.99
N GLN A 306 10.08 22.59 -16.71
CA GLN A 306 9.85 21.21 -16.19
C GLN A 306 8.40 20.98 -15.75
N GLN A 307 7.43 21.63 -16.41
CA GLN A 307 6.01 21.44 -16.15
C GLN A 307 5.66 19.96 -16.25
N ARG A 308 4.95 19.43 -15.24
CA ARG A 308 4.47 18.06 -15.29
C ARG A 308 3.32 17.98 -16.30
N VAL A 309 3.56 17.26 -17.40
CA VAL A 309 2.58 17.05 -18.46
C VAL A 309 2.13 15.59 -18.45
N SER A 310 0.83 15.35 -18.27
CA SER A 310 0.24 14.01 -18.35
C SER A 310 -0.27 13.73 -19.76
N PHE A 311 0.08 12.57 -20.30
CA PHE A 311 -0.36 12.10 -21.62
C PHE A 311 -0.49 10.57 -21.59
N CYS A 312 -1.37 10.03 -22.44
CA CYS A 312 -1.52 8.59 -22.62
C CYS A 312 -0.49 8.08 -23.65
N ASP A 313 -0.18 6.79 -23.64
CA ASP A 313 0.82 6.19 -24.54
C ASP A 313 0.52 6.40 -26.04
N ASN A 314 -0.76 6.60 -26.37
CA ASN A 314 -1.23 6.82 -27.74
C ASN A 314 -1.37 8.31 -28.11
N ASP A 315 -1.04 9.24 -27.19
CA ASP A 315 -1.18 10.68 -27.45
C ASP A 315 -0.06 11.20 -28.36
N CYS A 316 -0.43 11.97 -29.39
CA CYS A 316 0.54 12.67 -30.22
C CYS A 316 1.27 13.76 -29.43
N LEU A 317 2.59 13.64 -29.30
CA LEU A 317 3.44 14.56 -28.53
C LEU A 317 3.31 16.04 -28.98
N LEU A 318 3.12 16.30 -30.28
CA LEU A 318 2.90 17.66 -30.80
C LEU A 318 1.58 18.27 -30.32
N ARG A 319 0.53 17.44 -30.19
CA ARG A 319 -0.76 17.85 -29.60
C ARG A 319 -0.66 18.05 -28.10
N VAL A 320 0.11 17.20 -27.42
CA VAL A 320 0.39 17.34 -26.00
C VAL A 320 1.11 18.66 -25.73
N LEU A 321 2.16 19.00 -26.49
CA LEU A 321 2.92 20.23 -26.33
C LEU A 321 2.15 21.52 -26.69
N SER A 322 1.07 21.40 -27.45
CA SER A 322 0.20 22.52 -27.83
C SER A 322 -1.00 22.71 -26.89
N ARG A 323 -1.15 21.90 -25.83
CA ARG A 323 -2.23 22.12 -24.85
C ARG A 323 -2.03 23.47 -24.13
N PRO A 324 -3.11 24.24 -23.91
CA PRO A 324 -3.04 25.50 -23.16
C PRO A 324 -2.40 25.28 -21.78
N GLY A 325 -1.38 26.09 -21.44
CA GLY A 325 -0.68 26.03 -20.14
C GLY A 325 0.70 25.34 -20.15
N ILE A 326 1.11 24.69 -21.25
CA ILE A 326 2.40 23.97 -21.34
C ILE A 326 3.55 24.87 -21.84
N ARG A 327 3.25 25.95 -22.58
CA ARG A 327 4.21 27.04 -22.87
C ARG A 327 3.74 28.29 -22.15
N VAL A 328 4.56 28.81 -21.24
CA VAL A 328 4.25 30.05 -20.51
C VAL A 328 4.25 31.20 -21.50
N GLN A 329 3.11 31.87 -21.66
CA GLN A 329 3.06 33.28 -22.00
C GLN A 329 1.94 33.96 -21.20
N ASN A 330 2.35 34.93 -20.36
CA ASN A 330 1.65 36.17 -20.05
C ASN A 330 0.10 36.12 -20.02
N SER A 331 -0.48 35.24 -19.23
CA SER A 331 -1.88 35.42 -18.84
C SER A 331 -1.94 36.47 -17.73
N GLN A 332 -2.91 37.39 -17.79
CA GLN A 332 -3.18 38.37 -16.72
C GLN A 332 -3.37 37.72 -15.34
N ASN A 333 -3.67 36.41 -15.30
CA ASN A 333 -3.79 35.62 -14.08
C ASN A 333 -2.43 35.25 -13.46
N GLY A 334 -1.38 35.05 -14.26
CA GLY A 334 -0.03 34.75 -13.75
C GLY A 334 0.60 35.93 -12.99
N TRP A 335 0.34 37.16 -13.45
CA TRP A 335 0.77 38.37 -12.75
C TRP A 335 0.02 38.56 -11.42
N LYS A 336 -1.30 38.29 -11.38
CA LYS A 336 -2.08 38.30 -10.15
C LYS A 336 -1.61 37.24 -9.15
N LEU A 337 -1.29 36.03 -9.63
CA LEU A 337 -0.78 34.95 -8.79
C LEU A 337 0.61 35.29 -8.22
N MET A 338 1.52 35.84 -9.02
CA MET A 338 2.83 36.29 -8.51
C MET A 338 2.72 37.46 -7.53
N HIS A 339 1.78 38.39 -7.76
CA HIS A 339 1.52 39.49 -6.83
C HIS A 339 0.91 38.99 -5.52
N TYR A 340 0.02 38.00 -5.58
CA TYR A 340 -0.55 37.30 -4.42
C TYR A 340 0.52 36.54 -3.63
N MET A 341 1.41 35.80 -4.31
CA MET A 341 2.54 35.11 -3.67
C MET A 341 3.48 36.08 -2.96
N LYS A 342 3.77 37.25 -3.57
CA LYS A 342 4.55 38.34 -2.95
C LYS A 342 3.88 38.99 -1.74
N MET A 343 2.55 38.89 -1.62
CA MET A 343 1.78 39.50 -0.53
C MET A 343 1.56 38.57 0.68
N HIS A 344 1.79 37.26 0.56
CA HIS A 344 1.35 36.26 1.55
C HIS A 344 2.46 35.31 2.05
N ASP A 345 3.73 35.73 2.05
CA ASP A 345 4.89 34.91 2.45
C ASP A 345 4.90 33.51 1.81
N VAL A 346 4.40 33.42 0.57
CA VAL A 346 4.46 32.18 -0.19
C VAL A 346 5.85 32.09 -0.80
N PRO A 347 6.56 30.95 -0.65
CA PRO A 347 7.90 30.77 -1.20
C PRO A 347 7.96 31.21 -2.66
N SER A 348 8.74 32.26 -2.92
CA SER A 348 8.85 32.90 -4.22
C SER A 348 9.90 32.22 -5.09
N ASP A 349 10.81 31.48 -4.45
CA ASP A 349 11.78 30.61 -5.10
C ASP A 349 12.08 29.33 -4.29
N PHE A 350 12.94 28.47 -4.84
CA PHE A 350 13.36 27.22 -4.20
C PHE A 350 14.29 27.41 -2.99
N LYS A 351 14.88 28.59 -2.80
CA LYS A 351 15.67 28.92 -1.61
C LYS A 351 14.75 29.25 -0.44
N ASP A 352 13.64 29.94 -0.70
CA ASP A 352 12.60 30.20 0.31
C ASP A 352 12.06 28.89 0.88
N LEU A 353 11.83 27.89 0.03
CA LEU A 353 11.40 26.53 0.44
C LEU A 353 12.41 25.77 1.31
N ARG A 354 13.69 26.17 1.33
CA ARG A 354 14.72 25.60 2.20
C ARG A 354 15.04 26.48 3.40
N THR A 355 14.37 27.62 3.52
CA THR A 355 14.59 28.55 4.63
C THR A 355 13.53 28.30 5.68
N VAL A 356 13.93 27.86 6.87
CA VAL A 356 13.04 27.63 8.02
C VAL A 356 13.51 28.54 9.14
N ASP A 357 12.61 29.35 9.68
CA ASP A 357 12.91 30.34 10.73
C ASP A 357 14.10 31.27 10.41
N GLY A 358 14.24 31.65 9.13
CA GLY A 358 15.33 32.52 8.64
C GLY A 358 16.67 31.80 8.42
N ILE A 359 16.74 30.49 8.70
CA ILE A 359 17.93 29.66 8.48
C ILE A 359 17.77 28.92 7.16
N LEU A 360 18.69 29.15 6.23
CA LEU A 360 18.73 28.41 4.97
C LEU A 360 19.37 27.03 5.19
N TYR A 361 18.58 25.98 5.02
CA TYR A 361 19.04 24.60 5.12
C TYR A 361 19.64 24.12 3.79
N GLU A 362 20.63 23.24 3.90
CA GLU A 362 21.37 22.70 2.77
C GLU A 362 20.49 21.91 1.78
N SER A 363 19.45 21.25 2.29
CA SER A 363 18.51 20.44 1.51
C SER A 363 17.06 20.69 1.92
N PHE A 364 16.11 20.38 1.03
CA PHE A 364 14.68 20.41 1.36
C PHE A 364 14.34 19.42 2.47
N GLN A 365 15.06 18.29 2.57
CA GLN A 365 14.88 17.33 3.64
C GLN A 365 15.31 17.90 4.99
N ALA A 366 16.45 18.59 5.06
CA ALA A 366 16.91 19.24 6.28
C ALA A 366 15.94 20.35 6.73
N ALA A 367 15.36 21.10 5.78
CA ALA A 367 14.26 22.01 6.05
C ALA A 367 13.01 21.29 6.57
N CYS A 368 12.62 20.16 5.96
CA CYS A 368 11.49 19.33 6.43
C CYS A 368 11.74 18.73 7.84
N ASN A 369 12.96 18.30 8.15
CA ASN A 369 13.35 17.82 9.48
C ASN A 369 13.28 18.97 10.50
N ALA A 370 13.76 20.17 10.15
CA ALA A 370 13.65 21.36 11.00
C ALA A 370 12.19 21.77 11.25
N LEU A 371 11.31 21.58 10.26
CA LEU A 371 9.86 21.76 10.39
C LEU A 371 9.17 20.61 11.14
N GLY A 372 9.89 19.53 11.49
CA GLY A 372 9.34 18.34 12.14
C GLY A 372 8.36 17.54 11.26
N LEU A 373 8.54 17.58 9.93
CA LEU A 373 7.68 16.93 8.93
C LEU A 373 8.12 15.50 8.54
N LEU A 374 9.34 15.12 8.91
CA LEU A 374 9.93 13.81 8.67
C LEU A 374 10.44 13.28 10.02
N GLY A 375 9.85 12.20 10.53
CA GLY A 375 10.40 11.43 11.65
C GLY A 375 11.31 10.28 11.17
N ASP A 376 11.62 9.36 12.09
CA ASP A 376 12.48 8.20 11.84
C ASP A 376 11.77 7.09 11.04
N ASP A 377 12.54 6.09 10.55
CA ASP A 377 12.01 4.94 9.79
C ASP A 377 10.90 4.19 10.54
N LYS A 378 10.83 4.34 11.87
CA LYS A 378 9.81 3.75 12.76
C LYS A 378 8.41 4.30 12.49
N GLU A 379 8.28 5.53 12.00
CA GLU A 379 6.99 6.11 11.64
C GLU A 379 6.29 5.32 10.51
N TRP A 380 7.05 4.73 9.59
CA TRP A 380 6.49 3.92 8.51
C TRP A 380 5.98 2.57 9.00
N ASP A 381 6.73 1.92 9.89
CA ASP A 381 6.35 0.66 10.52
C ASP A 381 5.15 0.86 11.45
N ASP A 382 5.12 1.94 12.23
CA ASP A 382 3.99 2.32 13.07
C ASP A 382 2.76 2.69 12.24
N ALA A 383 2.93 3.36 11.08
CA ALA A 383 1.85 3.68 10.17
C ALA A 383 1.23 2.40 9.56
N LEU A 384 2.05 1.43 9.15
CA LEU A 384 1.58 0.14 8.62
C LEU A 384 0.94 -0.73 9.70
N ALA A 385 1.57 -0.85 10.87
CA ALA A 385 1.08 -1.65 12.00
C ALA A 385 -0.23 -1.11 12.58
N GLN A 386 -0.48 0.20 12.45
CA GLN A 386 -1.73 0.82 12.88
C GLN A 386 -2.77 0.81 11.79
N ALA A 387 -2.39 1.06 10.52
CA ALA A 387 -3.32 0.93 9.39
C ALA A 387 -3.85 -0.50 9.28
N SER A 388 -3.04 -1.53 9.56
CA SER A 388 -3.46 -2.93 9.47
C SER A 388 -4.65 -3.27 10.38
N GLN A 389 -4.91 -2.47 11.42
CA GLN A 389 -6.00 -2.67 12.37
C GLN A 389 -7.37 -2.20 11.86
N TRP A 390 -7.42 -1.36 10.82
CA TRP A 390 -8.68 -0.75 10.36
C TRP A 390 -8.77 -0.43 8.87
N ALA A 391 -7.65 -0.41 8.14
CA ALA A 391 -7.61 -0.10 6.72
C ALA A 391 -7.96 -1.34 5.89
N MET A 392 -8.65 -1.12 4.77
CA MET A 392 -8.97 -2.20 3.84
C MET A 392 -7.68 -2.74 3.20
N PRO A 393 -7.61 -4.03 2.83
CA PRO A 393 -6.44 -4.61 2.20
C PRO A 393 -5.91 -3.82 0.98
N TYR A 394 -6.78 -3.21 0.18
CA TYR A 394 -6.34 -2.37 -0.94
C TYR A 394 -5.68 -1.05 -0.52
N GLN A 395 -6.10 -0.47 0.61
CA GLN A 395 -5.51 0.75 1.17
C GLN A 395 -4.16 0.43 1.82
N LEU A 396 -4.05 -0.72 2.47
CA LEU A 396 -2.78 -1.24 2.98
C LEU A 396 -1.81 -1.52 1.83
N ARG A 397 -2.29 -2.13 0.74
CA ARG A 397 -1.48 -2.32 -0.48
C ARG A 397 -1.01 -1.00 -1.06
N GLN A 398 -1.91 -0.01 -1.20
CA GLN A 398 -1.55 1.29 -1.72
C GLN A 398 -0.54 2.00 -0.81
N LEU A 399 -0.73 1.94 0.51
CA LEU A 399 0.20 2.49 1.49
C LEU A 399 1.56 1.79 1.40
N PHE A 400 1.59 0.46 1.37
CA PHE A 400 2.81 -0.34 1.27
C PHE A 400 3.59 -0.07 -0.03
N THR A 401 2.90 -0.04 -1.17
CA THR A 401 3.50 0.35 -2.47
C THR A 401 4.04 1.79 -2.42
N THR A 402 3.33 2.71 -1.75
CA THR A 402 3.75 4.10 -1.57
C THR A 402 5.00 4.20 -0.68
N ILE A 403 5.08 3.41 0.39
CA ILE A 403 6.25 3.33 1.27
C ILE A 403 7.47 2.85 0.49
N ILE A 404 7.36 1.73 -0.25
CA ILE A 404 8.46 1.22 -1.07
C ILE A 404 8.91 2.28 -2.09
N TYR A 405 7.93 2.92 -2.77
CA TYR A 405 8.19 3.98 -3.73
C TYR A 405 8.97 5.16 -3.11
N HIS A 406 8.54 5.66 -1.94
CA HIS A 406 9.21 6.76 -1.27
C HIS A 406 10.55 6.38 -0.67
N ALA A 407 10.69 5.19 -0.08
CA ALA A 407 11.95 4.69 0.45
C ALA A 407 13.05 4.63 -0.63
N VAL A 408 12.71 4.11 -1.82
CA VAL A 408 13.65 4.06 -2.94
C VAL A 408 13.98 5.46 -3.46
N LEU A 409 12.97 6.34 -3.61
CA LEU A 409 13.21 7.72 -4.05
C LEU A 409 14.05 8.52 -3.06
N GLN A 410 13.83 8.34 -1.76
CA GLN A 410 14.60 8.99 -0.70
C GLN A 410 16.06 8.51 -0.73
N SER A 411 16.28 7.21 -0.83
CA SER A 411 17.63 6.63 -0.94
C SER A 411 18.38 7.19 -2.15
N VAL A 412 17.70 7.32 -3.30
CA VAL A 412 18.27 7.94 -4.49
C VAL A 412 18.52 9.45 -4.30
N ALA A 413 17.58 10.18 -3.72
CA ALA A 413 17.68 11.63 -3.56
C ALA A 413 18.81 12.05 -2.62
N HIS A 414 19.09 11.26 -1.58
CA HIS A 414 20.12 11.52 -0.58
C HIS A 414 21.40 10.72 -0.81
N ASP A 415 21.48 9.96 -1.91
CA ASP A 415 22.63 9.11 -2.22
C ASP A 415 22.93 8.17 -1.03
N GLU A 416 21.91 7.56 -0.42
CA GLU A 416 22.10 6.69 0.76
C GLU A 416 22.82 5.39 0.39
N GLY A 417 22.63 4.92 -0.84
CA GLY A 417 23.19 3.66 -1.33
C GLY A 417 22.52 2.44 -0.74
N THR A 418 21.21 2.52 -0.44
CA THR A 418 20.48 1.45 0.25
C THR A 418 20.30 0.24 -0.65
N PHE A 419 20.42 -0.94 -0.05
CA PHE A 419 20.16 -2.22 -0.71
C PHE A 419 18.76 -2.72 -0.35
N PHE A 420 17.92 -2.91 -1.35
CA PHE A 420 16.52 -3.31 -1.17
C PHE A 420 16.22 -4.63 -1.89
N PHE A 421 15.27 -5.42 -1.36
CA PHE A 421 14.69 -6.58 -2.04
C PHE A 421 13.16 -6.57 -1.91
N VAL A 422 12.43 -6.80 -3.00
CA VAL A 422 10.99 -7.12 -2.94
C VAL A 422 10.77 -8.59 -3.27
N TYR A 423 10.30 -9.32 -2.26
CA TYR A 423 9.68 -10.62 -2.44
C TYR A 423 8.25 -10.46 -2.94
N GLY A 424 7.83 -11.26 -3.91
CA GLY A 424 6.40 -11.42 -4.18
C GLY A 424 6.13 -12.49 -5.21
N HIS A 425 5.06 -13.24 -5.01
CA HIS A 425 4.67 -14.30 -5.94
C HIS A 425 4.28 -13.79 -7.33
N GLY A 426 4.15 -14.70 -8.30
CA GLY A 426 3.57 -14.41 -9.60
C GLY A 426 2.21 -13.68 -9.48
N GLY A 427 2.02 -12.59 -10.22
CA GLY A 427 0.76 -11.83 -10.21
C GLY A 427 0.59 -10.82 -9.07
N THR A 428 1.56 -10.66 -8.17
CA THR A 428 1.48 -9.69 -7.06
C THR A 428 1.71 -8.21 -7.44
N GLY A 429 2.01 -7.93 -8.72
CA GLY A 429 2.16 -6.56 -9.23
C GLY A 429 3.59 -5.99 -9.19
N LYS A 430 4.62 -6.83 -8.98
CA LYS A 430 6.04 -6.42 -9.02
C LYS A 430 6.38 -5.53 -10.23
N THR A 431 6.04 -5.97 -11.44
CA THR A 431 6.31 -5.24 -12.68
C THR A 431 5.66 -3.85 -12.73
N PHE A 432 4.46 -3.70 -12.14
CA PHE A 432 3.80 -2.40 -12.05
C PHE A 432 4.57 -1.46 -11.11
N LEU A 433 5.04 -1.96 -9.97
CA LEU A 433 5.89 -1.23 -9.03
C LEU A 433 7.21 -0.81 -9.70
N TRP A 434 7.89 -1.72 -10.41
CA TRP A 434 9.11 -1.42 -11.17
C TRP A 434 8.88 -0.27 -12.15
N LYS A 435 7.84 -0.38 -13.00
CA LYS A 435 7.50 0.65 -13.99
C LYS A 435 7.22 2.00 -13.34
N THR A 436 6.50 2.01 -12.21
CA THR A 436 6.18 3.24 -11.47
C THR A 436 7.44 3.97 -10.99
N ILE A 437 8.37 3.25 -10.36
CA ILE A 437 9.62 3.82 -9.85
C ILE A 437 10.53 4.26 -11.00
N ILE A 438 10.66 3.44 -12.04
CA ILE A 438 11.45 3.77 -13.23
C ILE A 438 10.93 5.05 -13.88
N CYS A 439 9.62 5.18 -14.09
CA CYS A 439 9.01 6.36 -14.69
C CYS A 439 9.20 7.61 -13.83
N ALA A 440 9.05 7.50 -12.51
CA ALA A 440 9.24 8.62 -11.60
C ALA A 440 10.68 9.16 -11.63
N LEU A 441 11.68 8.27 -11.51
CA LEU A 441 13.09 8.63 -11.53
C LEU A 441 13.54 9.17 -12.90
N LYS A 442 13.15 8.50 -13.99
CA LYS A 442 13.46 9.00 -15.34
C LYS A 442 12.78 10.35 -15.61
N GLY A 443 11.58 10.57 -15.09
CA GLY A 443 10.83 11.82 -15.21
C GLY A 443 11.54 13.03 -14.59
N ILE A 444 12.38 12.81 -13.58
CA ILE A 444 13.24 13.85 -12.97
C ILE A 444 14.68 13.83 -13.52
N GLY A 445 14.92 13.15 -14.65
CA GLY A 445 16.21 13.12 -15.33
C GLY A 445 17.24 12.15 -14.73
N GLN A 446 16.88 11.32 -13.77
CA GLN A 446 17.79 10.35 -13.16
C GLN A 446 18.05 9.15 -14.08
N VAL A 447 19.27 8.61 -14.02
CA VAL A 447 19.66 7.43 -14.78
C VAL A 447 19.32 6.16 -14.00
N VAL A 448 18.38 5.38 -14.53
CA VAL A 448 17.99 4.08 -13.97
C VAL A 448 18.46 2.96 -14.89
N LEU A 449 19.22 2.01 -14.34
CA LEU A 449 19.60 0.78 -15.03
C LEU A 449 18.67 -0.35 -14.63
N THR A 450 17.97 -0.91 -15.62
CA THR A 450 17.07 -2.04 -15.44
C THR A 450 17.72 -3.29 -16.01
N VAL A 451 17.89 -4.31 -15.17
CA VAL A 451 18.44 -5.61 -15.56
C VAL A 451 17.54 -6.74 -15.10
N THR A 452 17.71 -7.89 -15.72
CA THR A 452 17.03 -9.14 -15.34
C THR A 452 18.01 -10.31 -15.34
N SER A 453 17.67 -11.40 -14.67
CA SER A 453 18.51 -12.61 -14.68
C SER A 453 18.36 -13.41 -15.99
N SER A 454 17.18 -13.39 -16.63
CA SER A 454 16.90 -14.05 -17.91
C SER A 454 16.68 -13.07 -19.06
N GLY A 455 17.06 -13.47 -20.28
CA GLY A 455 16.91 -12.68 -21.51
C GLY A 455 15.46 -12.36 -21.85
N ILE A 456 14.54 -13.32 -21.68
CA ILE A 456 13.11 -13.12 -21.99
C ILE A 456 12.49 -12.10 -21.04
N ALA A 457 12.79 -12.21 -19.74
CA ALA A 457 12.31 -11.27 -18.73
C ALA A 457 12.76 -9.82 -19.00
N SER A 458 13.91 -9.64 -19.65
CA SER A 458 14.45 -8.31 -19.98
C SER A 458 13.54 -7.51 -20.91
N LEU A 459 12.72 -8.17 -21.74
CA LEU A 459 11.77 -7.55 -22.66
C LEU A 459 10.62 -6.83 -21.93
N LEU A 460 10.34 -7.21 -20.68
CA LEU A 460 9.27 -6.63 -19.87
C LEU A 460 9.66 -5.29 -19.22
N LEU A 461 10.95 -4.98 -19.19
CA LEU A 461 11.50 -3.76 -18.62
C LEU A 461 11.96 -2.78 -19.70
N PRO A 462 11.76 -1.47 -19.51
CA PRO A 462 12.11 -0.46 -20.51
C PRO A 462 13.64 -0.37 -20.69
N ARG A 463 14.12 -0.84 -21.85
CA ARG A 463 15.56 -1.04 -22.17
C ARG A 463 16.23 -2.08 -21.26
N GLY A 464 15.48 -3.08 -20.81
CA GLY A 464 16.02 -4.20 -20.04
C GLY A 464 17.10 -4.95 -20.80
N ARG A 465 18.08 -5.46 -20.06
CA ARG A 465 19.12 -6.37 -20.53
C ARG A 465 19.39 -7.41 -19.44
N THR A 466 20.02 -8.52 -19.79
CA THR A 466 20.52 -9.45 -18.77
C THR A 466 21.61 -8.78 -17.93
N ALA A 467 21.69 -9.13 -16.64
CA ALA A 467 22.72 -8.63 -15.74
C ALA A 467 24.14 -8.94 -16.26
N HIS A 468 24.37 -10.17 -16.74
CA HIS A 468 25.63 -10.57 -17.38
C HIS A 468 26.00 -9.65 -18.55
N SER A 469 25.08 -9.40 -19.48
CA SER A 469 25.36 -8.54 -20.65
C SER A 469 25.60 -7.08 -20.24
N LYS A 470 24.81 -6.59 -19.27
CA LYS A 470 24.85 -5.18 -18.86
C LYS A 470 26.10 -4.85 -18.06
N PHE A 471 26.48 -5.72 -17.14
CA PHE A 471 27.59 -5.51 -16.22
C PHE A 471 28.85 -6.26 -16.64
N LYS A 472 28.83 -7.07 -17.72
CA LYS A 472 29.98 -7.90 -18.10
C LYS A 472 30.42 -8.82 -16.96
N ILE A 473 29.44 -9.43 -16.30
CA ILE A 473 29.69 -10.47 -15.28
C ILE A 473 30.21 -11.69 -16.05
N PRO A 474 31.34 -12.30 -15.63
CA PRO A 474 31.82 -13.56 -16.19
C PRO A 474 30.74 -14.65 -16.11
N ILE A 475 30.81 -15.64 -17.01
CA ILE A 475 29.90 -16.80 -16.95
C ILE A 475 30.30 -17.70 -15.78
N ASP A 476 31.60 -17.99 -15.66
CA ASP A 476 32.17 -18.71 -14.54
C ASP A 476 32.54 -17.72 -13.43
N VAL A 477 31.84 -17.80 -12.30
CA VAL A 477 32.00 -16.89 -11.17
C VAL A 477 32.37 -17.63 -9.89
N ASP A 478 33.32 -17.07 -9.16
CA ASP A 478 33.76 -17.49 -7.84
C ASP A 478 33.70 -16.33 -6.83
N ASP A 479 34.12 -16.59 -5.60
CA ASP A 479 34.06 -15.62 -4.51
C ASP A 479 35.01 -14.42 -4.72
N LEU A 480 35.96 -14.50 -5.65
CA LEU A 480 36.93 -13.45 -5.99
C LEU A 480 36.60 -12.70 -7.28
N SER A 481 35.64 -13.21 -8.04
CA SER A 481 35.32 -12.72 -9.38
C SER A 481 34.90 -11.25 -9.37
N THR A 482 35.20 -10.54 -10.44
CA THR A 482 34.77 -9.15 -10.66
C THR A 482 34.15 -9.03 -12.04
N CYS A 483 33.33 -8.01 -12.24
CA CYS A 483 32.82 -7.66 -13.56
C CYS A 483 33.95 -7.15 -14.46
N GLU A 484 33.94 -7.51 -15.74
CA GLU A 484 34.91 -7.08 -16.75
C GLU A 484 34.66 -5.63 -17.21
N ILE A 485 34.62 -4.69 -16.26
CA ILE A 485 34.38 -3.27 -16.49
C ILE A 485 35.63 -2.49 -16.11
N LYS A 486 36.37 -2.02 -17.12
CA LYS A 486 37.54 -1.18 -16.89
C LYS A 486 37.15 0.26 -16.51
N LYS A 487 37.88 0.87 -15.58
CA LYS A 487 37.78 2.30 -15.26
C LYS A 487 37.97 3.16 -16.51
N GLY A 488 37.27 4.29 -16.57
CA GLY A 488 37.34 5.21 -17.72
C GLY A 488 36.55 4.79 -18.96
N THR A 489 36.01 3.56 -19.01
CA THR A 489 35.11 3.14 -20.09
C THR A 489 33.76 3.86 -20.04
N GLN A 490 33.04 3.87 -21.17
CA GLN A 490 31.70 4.46 -21.23
C GLN A 490 30.72 3.75 -20.27
N LEU A 491 30.85 2.43 -20.08
CA LEU A 491 30.04 1.68 -19.14
C LEU A 491 30.35 2.06 -17.68
N ALA A 492 31.63 2.21 -17.31
CA ALA A 492 32.01 2.70 -15.99
C ALA A 492 31.43 4.10 -15.71
N ARG A 493 31.54 5.04 -16.68
CA ARG A 493 30.94 6.37 -16.57
C ARG A 493 29.42 6.34 -16.45
N LEU A 494 28.77 5.39 -17.13
CA LEU A 494 27.32 5.19 -17.01
C LEU A 494 26.94 4.71 -15.62
N LEU A 495 27.69 3.75 -15.05
CA LEU A 495 27.49 3.26 -13.69
C LEU A 495 27.71 4.38 -12.67
N GLN A 496 28.72 5.22 -12.86
CA GLN A 496 28.97 6.39 -11.99
C GLN A 496 27.78 7.37 -11.99
N LYS A 497 27.16 7.58 -13.15
CA LYS A 497 25.96 8.43 -13.29
C LYS A 497 24.66 7.75 -12.91
N THR A 498 24.66 6.43 -12.69
CA THR A 498 23.46 5.67 -12.36
C THR A 498 23.00 6.01 -10.95
N ALA A 499 21.72 6.30 -10.80
CA ALA A 499 21.07 6.61 -9.54
C ALA A 499 20.44 5.36 -8.91
N LEU A 500 19.89 4.47 -9.74
CA LEU A 500 19.24 3.24 -9.32
C LEU A 500 19.62 2.08 -10.25
N ILE A 501 19.99 0.95 -9.66
CA ILE A 501 20.06 -0.35 -10.34
C ILE A 501 18.86 -1.18 -9.91
N LEU A 502 17.95 -1.46 -10.83
CA LEU A 502 16.79 -2.33 -10.62
C LEU A 502 17.06 -3.69 -11.28
N TRP A 503 16.97 -4.76 -10.50
CA TRP A 503 17.25 -6.12 -10.95
C TRP A 503 16.06 -7.04 -10.68
N ASP A 504 15.35 -7.42 -11.73
CA ASP A 504 14.19 -8.33 -11.66
C ASP A 504 14.60 -9.80 -11.87
N GLU A 505 13.81 -10.71 -11.29
CA GLU A 505 14.12 -12.14 -11.22
C GLU A 505 15.50 -12.45 -10.60
N ALA A 506 15.91 -11.66 -9.62
CA ALA A 506 17.19 -11.80 -8.93
C ALA A 506 17.44 -13.20 -8.32
N PRO A 507 16.45 -13.92 -7.75
CA PRO A 507 16.67 -15.26 -7.18
C PRO A 507 17.24 -16.30 -8.14
N MET A 508 17.08 -16.13 -9.46
CA MET A 508 17.58 -17.07 -10.47
C MET A 508 19.10 -17.04 -10.66
N ILE A 509 19.81 -16.05 -10.10
CA ILE A 509 21.25 -15.89 -10.32
C ILE A 509 22.08 -16.30 -9.10
N HIS A 510 23.28 -16.83 -9.37
CA HIS A 510 24.26 -17.17 -8.34
C HIS A 510 24.66 -15.92 -7.52
N ARG A 511 24.80 -16.06 -6.20
CA ARG A 511 25.19 -14.98 -5.29
C ARG A 511 26.50 -14.29 -5.71
N ASN A 512 27.46 -15.08 -6.21
CA ASN A 512 28.75 -14.58 -6.67
C ASN A 512 28.63 -13.57 -7.83
N CYS A 513 27.55 -13.61 -8.63
CA CYS A 513 27.29 -12.58 -9.64
C CYS A 513 26.92 -11.23 -8.99
N LEU A 514 26.11 -11.25 -7.92
CA LEU A 514 25.76 -10.06 -7.15
C LEU A 514 26.98 -9.49 -6.43
N GLU A 515 27.82 -10.38 -5.87
CA GLU A 515 29.03 -10.01 -5.15
C GLU A 515 30.13 -9.48 -6.10
N ALA A 516 30.26 -10.06 -7.30
CA ALA A 516 31.15 -9.55 -8.33
C ALA A 516 30.75 -8.13 -8.76
N LEU A 517 29.43 -7.87 -8.89
CA LEU A 517 28.93 -6.51 -9.15
C LEU A 517 29.26 -5.57 -8.00
N HIS A 518 29.07 -6.00 -6.75
CA HIS A 518 29.41 -5.22 -5.57
C HIS A 518 30.89 -4.81 -5.57
N ARG A 519 31.82 -5.77 -5.72
CA ARG A 519 33.26 -5.53 -5.75
C ARG A 519 33.65 -4.57 -6.89
N SER A 520 33.11 -4.77 -8.08
CA SER A 520 33.39 -3.89 -9.22
C SER A 520 32.82 -2.49 -9.03
N LEU A 521 31.64 -2.33 -8.44
CA LEU A 521 31.09 -1.01 -8.15
C LEU A 521 31.90 -0.30 -7.06
N GLN A 522 32.37 -1.01 -6.03
CA GLN A 522 33.30 -0.42 -5.07
C GLN A 522 34.53 0.12 -5.80
N ASP A 523 35.18 -0.68 -6.66
CA ASP A 523 36.35 -0.21 -7.39
C ASP A 523 36.05 0.98 -8.32
N ILE A 524 34.99 0.93 -9.13
CA ILE A 524 34.62 2.00 -10.08
C ILE A 524 34.25 3.32 -9.39
N MET A 525 33.70 3.26 -8.17
CA MET A 525 33.27 4.43 -7.41
C MET A 525 34.36 5.02 -6.50
N LEU A 526 35.53 4.39 -6.39
CA LEU A 526 36.69 4.96 -5.71
C LEU A 526 37.17 6.23 -6.44
N ASP A 527 37.16 7.36 -5.74
CA ASP A 527 37.94 8.56 -6.07
C ASP A 527 39.22 8.56 -5.21
N ASP A 528 40.33 9.09 -5.73
CA ASP A 528 41.67 9.18 -5.08
C ASP A 528 41.69 9.95 -3.73
N THR A 529 40.53 10.41 -3.24
CA THR A 529 40.40 11.30 -2.06
C THR A 529 39.45 10.80 -0.96
N ARG A 530 38.88 9.58 -1.05
CA ARG A 530 37.91 9.09 -0.03
C ARG A 530 38.28 7.73 0.52
N HIS A 531 38.64 7.69 1.80
CA HIS A 531 39.02 6.47 2.54
C HIS A 531 37.85 5.74 3.24
N GLU A 532 36.59 6.12 3.01
CA GLU A 532 35.45 5.43 3.64
C GLU A 532 34.94 4.26 2.79
N ASN A 533 35.58 3.10 2.98
CA ASN A 533 35.53 1.96 2.07
C ASN A 533 34.47 0.87 2.38
N ASN A 534 33.40 1.18 3.12
CA ASN A 534 32.53 0.12 3.66
C ASN A 534 31.03 0.22 3.29
N LYS A 535 30.69 0.89 2.18
CA LYS A 535 29.29 0.98 1.71
C LYS A 535 29.00 -0.04 0.61
N THR A 536 27.82 -0.66 0.69
CA THR A 536 27.34 -1.64 -0.28
C THR A 536 27.23 -1.04 -1.68
N PHE A 537 27.69 -1.80 -2.69
CA PHE A 537 27.58 -1.45 -4.12
C PHE A 537 28.15 -0.08 -4.50
N GLY A 538 29.23 0.36 -3.84
CA GLY A 538 29.85 1.66 -4.14
C GLY A 538 28.88 2.83 -3.93
N LYS A 539 28.01 2.75 -2.91
CA LYS A 539 26.98 3.75 -2.57
C LYS A 539 25.85 3.86 -3.61
N LYS A 540 25.73 2.91 -4.53
CA LYS A 540 24.60 2.86 -5.47
C LYS A 540 23.39 2.22 -4.82
N THR A 541 22.24 2.87 -4.98
CA THR A 541 20.96 2.28 -4.59
C THR A 541 20.69 1.09 -5.50
N VAL A 542 20.61 -0.10 -4.90
CA VAL A 542 20.36 -1.36 -5.60
C VAL A 542 19.02 -1.91 -5.13
N PHE A 543 18.16 -2.23 -6.09
CA PHE A 543 16.82 -2.73 -5.83
C PHE A 543 16.58 -4.03 -6.56
N LEU A 544 16.55 -5.12 -5.82
CA LEU A 544 16.31 -6.46 -6.32
C LEU A 544 14.82 -6.83 -6.19
N GLY A 545 14.37 -7.70 -7.08
CA GLY A 545 13.01 -8.21 -7.11
C GLY A 545 12.96 -9.64 -7.56
N GLY A 546 12.00 -10.40 -7.02
CA GLY A 546 11.76 -11.75 -7.50
C GLY A 546 10.92 -12.58 -6.54
N ASP A 547 10.95 -13.88 -6.78
CA ASP A 547 10.16 -14.89 -6.09
C ASP A 547 11.06 -16.11 -5.85
N PHE A 548 11.33 -16.45 -4.58
CA PHE A 548 12.15 -17.63 -4.25
C PHE A 548 11.38 -18.94 -4.42
N GLY A 549 10.05 -18.90 -4.59
CA GLY A 549 9.25 -20.05 -5.01
C GLY A 549 9.41 -20.39 -6.49
N GLN A 550 10.19 -19.61 -7.24
CA GLN A 550 10.53 -19.89 -8.64
C GLN A 550 11.90 -20.59 -8.75
N ILE A 551 12.46 -20.59 -9.96
CA ILE A 551 13.70 -21.30 -10.27
C ILE A 551 14.87 -20.64 -9.52
N LEU A 552 15.57 -21.44 -8.71
CA LEU A 552 16.81 -21.08 -8.02
C LEU A 552 18.01 -21.13 -8.98
N PRO A 553 19.21 -20.67 -8.56
CA PRO A 553 20.39 -20.69 -9.43
C PRO A 553 20.71 -22.10 -9.90
N VAL A 554 20.98 -22.24 -11.21
CA VAL A 554 21.33 -23.52 -11.81
C VAL A 554 22.78 -23.87 -11.47
N ILE A 555 22.99 -24.95 -10.72
CA ILE A 555 24.31 -25.50 -10.40
C ILE A 555 24.46 -26.84 -11.14
N PRO A 556 25.26 -26.91 -12.22
CA PRO A 556 25.47 -28.15 -12.95
C PRO A 556 25.97 -29.26 -12.02
N SER A 557 25.28 -30.40 -12.02
CA SER A 557 25.59 -31.54 -11.15
C SER A 557 25.62 -31.21 -9.64
N GLY A 558 25.03 -30.10 -9.22
CA GLY A 558 25.02 -29.65 -7.82
C GLY A 558 23.95 -30.36 -6.99
N SER A 559 24.23 -30.51 -5.70
CA SER A 559 23.26 -30.95 -4.71
C SER A 559 22.28 -29.82 -4.35
N LYS A 560 21.18 -30.17 -3.67
CA LYS A 560 20.25 -29.19 -3.08
C LYS A 560 20.97 -28.19 -2.16
N HIS A 561 21.96 -28.66 -1.39
CA HIS A 561 22.77 -27.80 -0.53
C HIS A 561 23.60 -26.80 -1.34
N ASP A 562 24.16 -27.22 -2.48
CA ASP A 562 24.93 -26.34 -3.35
C ASP A 562 24.06 -25.23 -3.95
N VAL A 563 22.84 -25.57 -4.40
CA VAL A 563 21.86 -24.60 -4.91
C VAL A 563 21.43 -23.59 -3.83
N ILE A 564 21.19 -24.06 -2.60
CA ILE A 564 20.85 -23.17 -1.48
C ILE A 564 22.03 -22.26 -1.17
N ASN A 565 23.26 -22.79 -1.11
CA ASN A 565 24.46 -22.00 -0.85
C ASN A 565 24.76 -20.97 -1.95
N ALA A 566 24.38 -21.28 -3.19
CA ALA A 566 24.48 -20.38 -4.33
C ALA A 566 23.43 -19.27 -4.34
N SER A 567 22.36 -19.37 -3.54
CA SER A 567 21.25 -18.40 -3.55
C SER A 567 21.68 -17.03 -3.03
N ILE A 568 21.14 -15.96 -3.60
CA ILE A 568 21.48 -14.56 -3.24
C ILE A 568 21.27 -14.24 -1.75
N CYS A 569 20.34 -14.93 -1.08
CA CYS A 569 20.08 -14.77 0.36
C CYS A 569 21.20 -15.35 1.26
N LYS A 570 22.13 -16.12 0.69
CA LYS A 570 23.36 -16.60 1.36
C LYS A 570 24.57 -15.70 1.09
N SER A 571 24.37 -14.57 0.41
CA SER A 571 25.43 -13.57 0.27
C SER A 571 25.65 -12.82 1.59
N PRO A 572 26.90 -12.48 1.97
CA PRO A 572 27.16 -11.58 3.09
C PRO A 572 26.51 -10.20 2.93
N LEU A 573 26.22 -9.79 1.69
CA LEU A 573 25.55 -8.53 1.39
C LEU A 573 24.09 -8.53 1.87
N TRP A 574 23.49 -9.70 2.05
CA TRP A 574 22.07 -9.85 2.39
C TRP A 574 21.73 -9.30 3.78
N GLU A 575 22.69 -9.28 4.72
CA GLU A 575 22.51 -8.68 6.05
C GLU A 575 22.19 -7.18 6.00
N HIS A 576 22.60 -6.51 4.94
CA HIS A 576 22.38 -5.08 4.72
C HIS A 576 21.13 -4.79 3.87
N CYS A 577 20.36 -5.83 3.52
CA CYS A 577 19.21 -5.72 2.63
C CYS A 577 17.92 -5.36 3.39
N LYS A 578 17.24 -4.28 2.99
CA LYS A 578 15.88 -3.98 3.42
C LYS A 578 14.88 -4.80 2.58
N ILE A 579 14.17 -5.73 3.22
CA ILE A 579 13.27 -6.68 2.55
C ILE A 579 11.81 -6.21 2.66
N PHE A 580 11.10 -6.22 1.54
CA PHE A 580 9.66 -5.97 1.44
C PHE A 580 8.96 -7.19 0.83
N THR A 581 7.74 -7.51 1.29
CA THR A 581 6.99 -8.69 0.84
C THR A 581 5.62 -8.30 0.28
N LEU A 582 5.34 -8.65 -0.98
CA LEU A 582 4.04 -8.52 -1.63
C LEU A 582 3.29 -9.86 -1.58
N GLN A 583 2.15 -9.90 -0.88
CA GLN A 583 1.42 -11.15 -0.64
C GLN A 583 0.15 -11.31 -1.50
N THR A 584 -0.50 -10.21 -1.91
CA THR A 584 -1.79 -10.30 -2.62
C THR A 584 -1.63 -10.54 -4.11
N ASN A 585 -2.31 -11.55 -4.65
CA ASN A 585 -2.42 -11.76 -6.09
C ASN A 585 -3.34 -10.70 -6.73
N MET A 586 -2.77 -9.82 -7.54
CA MET A 586 -3.50 -8.72 -8.17
C MET A 586 -4.30 -9.15 -9.40
N ARG A 587 -4.05 -10.35 -9.95
CA ARG A 587 -4.79 -10.88 -11.12
C ARG A 587 -6.25 -11.22 -10.76
N LEU A 588 -6.49 -11.63 -9.51
CA LEU A 588 -7.83 -11.91 -8.96
C LEU A 588 -8.70 -10.66 -8.75
N LEU A 589 -8.12 -9.46 -8.87
CA LEU A 589 -8.81 -8.19 -8.62
C LEU A 589 -9.27 -7.50 -9.93
N SER A 590 -9.14 -8.16 -11.08
CA SER A 590 -9.58 -7.60 -12.36
C SER A 590 -11.12 -7.56 -12.42
N ARG A 591 -11.69 -6.39 -12.73
CA ARG A 591 -13.15 -6.15 -12.81
C ARG A 591 -13.85 -6.83 -13.99
N SER A 592 -13.11 -7.56 -14.82
CA SER A 592 -13.56 -8.15 -16.08
C SER A 592 -13.82 -9.66 -16.01
N LEU A 593 -13.73 -10.27 -14.83
CA LEU A 593 -13.87 -11.72 -14.66
C LEU A 593 -15.27 -12.06 -14.11
N ASP A 594 -15.90 -13.06 -14.70
CA ASP A 594 -17.16 -13.63 -14.20
C ASP A 594 -16.92 -14.34 -12.84
N GLN A 595 -17.99 -14.48 -12.05
CA GLN A 595 -17.90 -14.98 -10.66
C GLN A 595 -17.39 -16.43 -10.57
N THR A 596 -17.74 -17.28 -11.53
CA THR A 596 -17.26 -18.67 -11.61
C THR A 596 -15.77 -18.73 -11.94
N ALA A 597 -15.34 -17.98 -12.96
CA ALA A 597 -13.94 -17.90 -13.35
C ALA A 597 -13.05 -17.32 -12.24
N THR A 598 -13.55 -16.39 -11.43
CA THR A 598 -12.79 -15.81 -10.32
C THR A 598 -12.51 -16.85 -9.22
N GLY A 599 -13.50 -17.68 -8.88
CA GLY A 599 -13.35 -18.74 -7.88
C GLY A 599 -12.35 -19.82 -8.33
N GLU A 600 -12.43 -20.27 -9.58
CA GLU A 600 -11.48 -21.24 -10.14
C GLU A 600 -10.03 -20.72 -10.12
N ILE A 601 -9.81 -19.45 -10.48
CA ILE A 601 -8.47 -18.85 -10.44
C ILE A 601 -7.97 -18.68 -8.99
N GLU A 602 -8.86 -18.39 -8.03
CA GLU A 602 -8.50 -18.27 -6.61
C GLU A 602 -8.10 -19.64 -6.02
N ASP A 603 -8.89 -20.68 -6.30
CA ASP A 603 -8.60 -22.06 -5.88
C ASP A 603 -7.27 -22.53 -6.45
N PHE A 604 -7.04 -22.30 -7.76
CA PHE A 604 -5.79 -22.64 -8.42
C PHE A 604 -4.59 -21.85 -7.85
N ALA A 605 -4.74 -20.53 -7.65
CA ALA A 605 -3.68 -19.71 -7.09
C ALA A 605 -3.32 -20.13 -5.66
N THR A 606 -4.33 -20.47 -4.85
CA THR A 606 -4.15 -20.95 -3.48
C THR A 606 -3.48 -22.32 -3.46
N TRP A 607 -3.92 -23.25 -4.32
CA TRP A 607 -3.31 -24.57 -4.46
C TRP A 607 -1.84 -24.48 -4.88
N ILE A 608 -1.50 -23.63 -5.85
CA ILE A 608 -0.10 -23.42 -6.27
C ILE A 608 0.77 -22.90 -5.12
N LEU A 609 0.26 -21.96 -4.31
CA LEU A 609 1.01 -21.46 -3.15
C LEU A 609 1.25 -22.56 -2.12
N TYR A 610 0.23 -23.39 -1.82
CA TYR A 610 0.41 -24.54 -0.94
C TYR A 610 1.43 -25.54 -1.47
N VAL A 611 1.47 -25.78 -2.78
CA VAL A 611 2.49 -26.63 -3.40
C VAL A 611 3.87 -26.00 -3.25
N GLY A 612 4.02 -24.71 -3.55
CA GLY A 612 5.29 -23.98 -3.42
C GLY A 612 5.83 -23.90 -1.99
N ASP A 613 4.94 -23.77 -1.00
CA ASP A 613 5.27 -23.72 0.42
C ASP A 613 5.50 -25.12 1.03
N GLY A 614 5.38 -26.20 0.24
CA GLY A 614 5.50 -27.58 0.72
C GLY A 614 4.37 -28.00 1.67
N CYS A 615 3.24 -27.30 1.65
CA CYS A 615 2.09 -27.50 2.54
C CYS A 615 0.95 -28.29 1.89
N ALA A 616 1.07 -28.66 0.62
CA ALA A 616 0.06 -29.45 -0.09
C ALA A 616 -0.07 -30.86 0.52
N GLN A 617 -1.30 -31.38 0.56
CA GLN A 617 -1.58 -32.67 1.16
C GLN A 617 -0.93 -33.81 0.34
N GLY A 618 0.00 -34.53 0.96
CA GLY A 618 0.67 -35.67 0.36
C GLY A 618 -0.26 -36.87 0.18
N ILE A 619 -0.05 -37.64 -0.89
CA ILE A 619 -0.68 -38.94 -1.13
C ILE A 619 0.38 -40.03 -1.02
N GLY A 620 0.22 -40.89 -0.01
CA GLY A 620 1.08 -42.06 0.18
C GLY A 620 2.34 -41.78 1.02
N PRO A 621 3.20 -42.79 1.20
CA PRO A 621 4.47 -42.61 1.90
C PRO A 621 5.41 -41.73 1.07
N ASN A 622 6.08 -40.79 1.73
CA ASN A 622 7.11 -39.97 1.10
C ASN A 622 8.25 -40.87 0.59
N VAL A 623 8.84 -40.51 -0.57
CA VAL A 623 9.94 -41.26 -1.17
C VAL A 623 11.23 -41.05 -0.38
N ASP A 624 11.40 -39.86 0.20
CA ASP A 624 12.44 -39.46 1.12
C ASP A 624 11.95 -38.32 2.03
N ASP A 625 12.79 -37.84 2.96
CA ASP A 625 12.44 -36.77 3.92
C ASP A 625 12.11 -35.41 3.26
N ASP A 626 12.44 -35.24 1.97
CA ASP A 626 12.36 -33.97 1.23
C ASP A 626 11.33 -34.00 0.10
N THR A 627 10.63 -35.11 -0.12
CA THR A 627 9.70 -35.30 -1.24
C THR A 627 8.29 -35.59 -0.74
N THR A 628 7.33 -34.84 -1.28
CA THR A 628 5.90 -35.06 -1.03
C THR A 628 5.22 -35.33 -2.36
N ILE A 629 4.59 -36.51 -2.49
CA ILE A 629 3.79 -36.85 -3.67
C ILE A 629 2.45 -36.15 -3.54
N ILE A 630 2.09 -35.29 -4.50
CA ILE A 630 0.82 -34.55 -4.48
C ILE A 630 -0.13 -35.04 -5.57
N LYS A 631 -1.45 -34.91 -5.33
CA LYS A 631 -2.44 -35.11 -6.39
C LYS A 631 -2.56 -33.84 -7.21
N ILE A 632 -2.47 -33.98 -8.53
CA ILE A 632 -2.88 -32.92 -9.45
C ILE A 632 -4.41 -33.01 -9.63
N PRO A 633 -5.16 -31.90 -9.52
CA PRO A 633 -6.59 -31.83 -9.82
C PRO A 633 -6.92 -32.36 -11.22
N ASN A 634 -8.02 -33.11 -11.35
CA ASN A 634 -8.39 -33.80 -12.60
C ASN A 634 -8.71 -32.84 -13.76
N ASP A 635 -9.20 -31.64 -13.44
CA ASP A 635 -9.50 -30.55 -14.37
C ASP A 635 -8.24 -29.95 -15.00
N LEU A 636 -7.07 -30.12 -14.37
CA LEU A 636 -5.77 -29.71 -14.90
C LEU A 636 -5.09 -30.81 -15.75
N LEU A 637 -5.69 -31.99 -15.84
CA LEU A 637 -5.12 -33.14 -16.55
C LEU A 637 -5.71 -33.27 -17.95
N VAL A 638 -4.82 -33.48 -18.93
CA VAL A 638 -5.21 -33.91 -20.27
C VAL A 638 -5.29 -35.43 -20.28
N SER A 639 -6.42 -35.97 -20.75
CA SER A 639 -6.59 -37.42 -20.86
C SER A 639 -5.64 -37.99 -21.92
N PRO A 640 -4.80 -38.98 -21.60
CA PRO A 640 -3.82 -39.50 -22.54
C PRO A 640 -4.51 -40.23 -23.69
N GLY A 641 -4.30 -39.76 -24.92
CA GLY A 641 -4.65 -40.47 -26.14
C GLY A 641 -3.55 -41.44 -26.60
N ASN A 642 -3.74 -42.09 -27.76
CA ASN A 642 -2.75 -43.01 -28.33
C ASN A 642 -1.40 -42.34 -28.67
N ASN A 643 -1.43 -41.05 -29.04
CA ASN A 643 -0.25 -40.23 -29.27
C ASN A 643 -0.26 -39.03 -28.29
N PRO A 644 0.61 -39.02 -27.26
CA PRO A 644 0.65 -37.95 -26.26
C PRO A 644 0.92 -36.56 -26.85
N ILE A 645 1.85 -36.43 -27.81
CA ILE A 645 2.22 -35.15 -28.42
C ILE A 645 1.02 -34.58 -29.20
N GLN A 646 0.43 -35.41 -30.06
CA GLN A 646 -0.75 -35.02 -30.83
C GLN A 646 -1.90 -34.62 -29.91
N THR A 647 -2.11 -35.36 -28.82
CA THR A 647 -3.19 -35.09 -27.85
C THR A 647 -2.99 -33.74 -27.15
N ILE A 648 -1.77 -33.43 -26.70
CA ILE A 648 -1.44 -32.13 -26.09
C ILE A 648 -1.65 -31.00 -27.11
N CYS A 649 -1.12 -31.17 -28.33
CA CYS A 649 -1.19 -30.15 -29.37
C CYS A 649 -2.63 -29.85 -29.79
N SER A 650 -3.45 -30.87 -30.02
CA SER A 650 -4.85 -30.69 -30.42
C SER A 650 -5.74 -30.15 -29.30
N THR A 651 -5.42 -30.46 -28.04
CA THR A 651 -6.14 -29.94 -26.88
C THR A 651 -5.86 -28.46 -26.65
N ILE A 652 -4.59 -28.04 -26.72
CA ILE A 652 -4.19 -26.64 -26.49
C ILE A 652 -4.41 -25.76 -27.72
N TYR A 653 -4.19 -26.30 -28.91
CA TYR A 653 -4.35 -25.60 -30.19
C TYR A 653 -5.37 -26.30 -31.12
N PRO A 654 -6.68 -26.23 -30.82
CA PRO A 654 -7.70 -26.82 -31.67
C PRO A 654 -7.80 -26.11 -33.03
N ASP A 655 -7.79 -26.90 -34.12
CA ASP A 655 -7.77 -26.42 -35.51
C ASP A 655 -6.57 -25.51 -35.86
N PHE A 656 -5.38 -25.79 -35.30
CA PHE A 656 -4.17 -24.98 -35.46
C PHE A 656 -3.90 -24.51 -36.90
N ALA A 657 -3.91 -25.42 -37.88
CA ALA A 657 -3.65 -25.12 -39.29
C ALA A 657 -4.60 -24.07 -39.89
N LYS A 658 -5.86 -24.02 -39.42
CA LYS A 658 -6.87 -23.06 -39.91
C LYS A 658 -6.79 -21.71 -39.21
N LYS A 659 -6.28 -21.67 -37.99
CA LYS A 659 -6.28 -20.48 -37.12
C LYS A 659 -4.91 -19.83 -36.95
N ILE A 660 -3.87 -20.32 -37.62
CA ILE A 660 -2.52 -19.74 -37.49
C ILE A 660 -2.45 -18.26 -37.88
N THR A 661 -3.33 -17.78 -38.77
CA THR A 661 -3.38 -16.37 -39.16
C THR A 661 -4.08 -15.49 -38.11
N ASP A 662 -4.76 -16.08 -37.13
CA ASP A 662 -5.36 -15.36 -36.02
C ASP A 662 -4.31 -15.09 -34.94
N ILE A 663 -3.82 -13.85 -34.93
CA ILE A 663 -2.83 -13.37 -33.95
C ILE A 663 -3.38 -13.46 -32.52
N SER A 664 -4.68 -13.20 -32.32
CA SER A 664 -5.28 -13.24 -30.98
C SER A 664 -5.30 -14.67 -30.45
N TYR A 665 -5.61 -15.64 -31.31
CA TYR A 665 -5.57 -17.06 -30.97
C TYR A 665 -4.18 -17.51 -30.50
N LEU A 666 -3.12 -17.10 -31.21
CA LEU A 666 -1.74 -17.48 -30.85
C LEU A 666 -1.21 -16.77 -29.59
N GLN A 667 -1.71 -15.58 -29.27
CA GLN A 667 -1.22 -14.79 -28.13
C GLN A 667 -1.64 -15.33 -26.76
N HIS A 668 -2.71 -16.11 -26.68
CA HIS A 668 -3.32 -16.52 -25.41
C HIS A 668 -2.93 -17.91 -24.91
N THR A 669 -2.21 -18.69 -25.72
CA THR A 669 -1.87 -20.09 -25.43
C THR A 669 -0.38 -20.33 -25.57
N ALA A 670 0.16 -21.22 -24.74
CA ALA A 670 1.55 -21.66 -24.83
C ALA A 670 1.66 -23.09 -24.28
N ILE A 671 2.56 -23.89 -24.88
CA ILE A 671 2.95 -25.20 -24.33
C ILE A 671 4.33 -25.03 -23.70
N VAL A 672 4.46 -25.41 -22.43
CA VAL A 672 5.70 -25.33 -21.66
C VAL A 672 6.07 -26.72 -21.19
N THR A 673 7.32 -27.13 -21.40
CA THR A 673 7.81 -28.46 -20.97
C THR A 673 9.11 -28.33 -20.18
N PRO A 674 9.41 -29.28 -19.27
CA PRO A 674 10.63 -29.22 -18.44
C PRO A 674 11.93 -29.35 -19.25
N TYR A 675 11.91 -30.09 -20.36
CA TYR A 675 13.09 -30.40 -21.16
C TYR A 675 13.02 -29.78 -22.56
N ASN A 676 14.16 -29.28 -23.05
CA ASN A 676 14.29 -28.72 -24.39
C ASN A 676 13.98 -29.74 -25.49
N ASP A 677 14.37 -31.00 -25.32
CA ASP A 677 14.11 -32.06 -26.30
C ASP A 677 12.61 -32.26 -26.52
N THR A 678 11.82 -32.22 -25.45
CA THR A 678 10.36 -32.27 -25.54
C THR A 678 9.78 -31.06 -26.27
N ILE A 679 10.34 -29.85 -26.04
CA ILE A 679 9.94 -28.65 -26.79
C ILE A 679 10.22 -28.85 -28.29
N THR A 680 11.38 -29.41 -28.64
CA THR A 680 11.75 -29.67 -30.03
C THR A 680 10.77 -30.62 -30.70
N LEU A 681 10.46 -31.76 -30.07
CA LEU A 681 9.49 -32.74 -30.59
C LEU A 681 8.09 -32.13 -30.80
N ILE A 682 7.62 -31.34 -29.83
CA ILE A 682 6.31 -30.67 -29.93
C ILE A 682 6.32 -29.63 -31.04
N ASN A 683 7.37 -28.82 -31.14
CA ASN A 683 7.48 -27.82 -32.20
C ASN A 683 7.54 -28.46 -33.58
N GLU A 684 8.34 -29.52 -33.76
CA GLU A 684 8.42 -30.27 -35.02
C GLU A 684 7.06 -30.84 -35.42
N PHE A 685 6.32 -31.44 -34.47
CA PHE A 685 4.96 -31.89 -34.72
C PHE A 685 4.05 -30.74 -35.15
N MET A 686 4.06 -29.61 -34.43
CA MET A 686 3.26 -28.43 -34.77
C MET A 686 3.62 -27.85 -36.14
N PHE A 687 4.90 -27.86 -36.52
CA PHE A 687 5.35 -27.45 -37.85
C PHE A 687 4.84 -28.40 -38.94
N SER A 688 4.77 -29.70 -38.67
CA SER A 688 4.30 -30.69 -39.64
C SER A 688 2.82 -30.54 -40.01
N GLU A 689 2.03 -29.88 -39.14
CA GLU A 689 0.62 -29.59 -39.37
C GLU A 689 0.38 -28.30 -40.19
N LEU A 690 1.44 -27.52 -40.48
CA LEU A 690 1.30 -26.24 -41.17
C LEU A 690 1.31 -26.39 -42.70
N PRO A 691 0.39 -25.69 -43.41
CA PRO A 691 0.40 -25.67 -44.86
C PRO A 691 1.54 -24.76 -45.36
N GLY A 692 2.41 -25.28 -46.22
CA GLY A 692 3.48 -24.51 -46.88
C GLY A 692 4.79 -25.28 -47.05
N ASP A 693 5.75 -24.66 -47.73
CA ASP A 693 7.08 -25.22 -47.95
C ASP A 693 8.02 -24.88 -46.80
N ILE A 694 8.55 -25.91 -46.12
CA ILE A 694 9.50 -25.73 -45.01
C ILE A 694 10.82 -25.16 -45.54
N LYS A 695 11.30 -24.08 -44.92
CA LYS A 695 12.64 -23.55 -45.12
C LYS A 695 13.52 -23.82 -43.89
N THR A 696 14.55 -24.61 -44.11
CA THR A 696 15.58 -24.89 -43.11
C THR A 696 16.71 -23.87 -43.23
N TYR A 697 17.02 -23.19 -42.13
CA TYR A 697 18.18 -22.31 -42.03
C TYR A 697 19.24 -23.00 -41.17
N LEU A 698 20.35 -23.39 -41.80
CA LEU A 698 21.48 -24.01 -41.11
C LEU A 698 22.33 -22.93 -40.43
N SER A 699 22.87 -23.24 -39.25
CA SER A 699 23.83 -22.39 -38.56
C SER A 699 25.15 -22.30 -39.37
N CYS A 700 25.89 -21.22 -39.14
CA CYS A 700 27.27 -21.08 -39.64
C CYS A 700 28.17 -21.01 -38.41
N ASP A 701 28.66 -22.17 -37.99
CA ASP A 701 29.42 -22.31 -36.76
C ASP A 701 30.93 -22.28 -37.04
N THR A 702 31.67 -21.52 -36.24
CA THR A 702 33.13 -21.38 -36.37
C THR A 702 33.79 -21.46 -35.00
N ILE A 703 34.93 -22.13 -34.92
CA ILE A 703 35.74 -22.23 -33.70
C ILE A 703 36.28 -20.84 -33.33
N SER A 704 36.14 -20.46 -32.06
CA SER A 704 36.66 -19.18 -31.55
C SER A 704 38.18 -19.18 -31.58
N LYS A 705 38.79 -18.17 -32.21
CA LYS A 705 40.26 -18.00 -32.32
C LYS A 705 40.98 -17.69 -31.00
N SER A 706 40.30 -17.82 -29.87
CA SER A 706 40.81 -17.50 -28.53
C SER A 706 41.56 -18.67 -27.86
N SER A 707 41.44 -19.89 -28.39
CA SER A 707 42.31 -21.02 -28.03
C SER A 707 43.65 -20.90 -28.76
N LEU A 708 44.75 -21.04 -28.02
CA LEU A 708 46.11 -20.88 -28.50
C LEU A 708 46.45 -21.87 -29.63
N SER A 709 46.64 -21.33 -30.84
CA SER A 709 47.53 -21.80 -31.91
C SER A 709 47.65 -23.32 -32.16
N THR A 710 46.92 -23.84 -33.15
CA THR A 710 47.41 -24.85 -34.09
C THR A 710 46.55 -24.84 -35.36
N ARG A 711 47.17 -24.94 -36.54
CA ARG A 711 46.49 -24.99 -37.85
C ARG A 711 45.72 -26.32 -38.08
N ASP A 712 45.70 -27.21 -37.10
CA ASP A 712 45.16 -28.57 -37.20
C ASP A 712 43.78 -28.75 -36.56
N GLU A 713 43.23 -27.71 -35.89
CA GLU A 713 41.89 -27.79 -35.26
C GLU A 713 40.74 -27.92 -36.28
N ASP A 714 40.87 -27.28 -37.46
CA ASP A 714 39.89 -27.41 -38.56
C ASP A 714 39.79 -28.85 -39.09
N PHE A 715 40.83 -29.67 -38.90
CA PHE A 715 40.84 -31.10 -39.27
C PHE A 715 40.23 -31.98 -38.17
N LEU A 716 40.33 -31.58 -36.90
CA LEU A 716 39.80 -32.33 -35.76
C LEU A 716 38.29 -32.12 -35.57
N TYR A 717 37.78 -30.96 -36.00
CA TYR A 717 36.38 -30.58 -35.86
C TYR A 717 35.79 -30.12 -37.21
N PRO A 718 35.54 -31.07 -38.13
CA PRO A 718 34.97 -30.75 -39.43
C PRO A 718 33.61 -30.05 -39.30
N ILE A 719 33.21 -29.28 -40.31
CA ILE A 719 31.97 -28.48 -40.25
C ILE A 719 30.73 -29.36 -40.05
N GLU A 720 30.75 -30.59 -40.56
CA GLU A 720 29.71 -31.60 -40.34
C GLU A 720 29.62 -32.00 -38.86
N PHE A 721 30.75 -32.10 -38.16
CA PHE A 721 30.79 -32.35 -36.72
C PHE A 721 30.27 -31.12 -35.95
N LEU A 722 30.72 -29.91 -36.30
CA LEU A 722 30.23 -28.68 -35.67
C LEU A 722 28.71 -28.51 -35.87
N ASN A 723 28.19 -28.79 -37.06
CA ASN A 723 26.76 -28.77 -37.37
C ASN A 723 25.97 -29.88 -36.66
N SER A 724 26.64 -30.93 -36.17
CA SER A 724 26.01 -32.00 -35.36
C SER A 724 25.90 -31.63 -33.87
N LEU A 725 26.59 -30.57 -33.42
CA LEU A 725 26.55 -30.12 -32.04
C LEU A 725 25.21 -29.42 -31.78
N SER A 726 24.48 -29.92 -30.78
CA SER A 726 23.32 -29.24 -30.23
C SER A 726 23.71 -28.54 -28.92
N PHE A 727 23.59 -27.22 -28.90
CA PHE A 727 23.86 -26.42 -27.70
C PHE A 727 22.55 -26.02 -27.03
N ASN A 728 22.50 -26.13 -25.71
CA ASN A 728 21.37 -25.62 -24.93
C ASN A 728 21.22 -24.10 -25.16
N GLY A 729 20.13 -23.70 -25.82
CA GLY A 729 19.78 -22.29 -26.04
C GLY A 729 20.06 -21.72 -27.44
N ILE A 730 20.70 -22.48 -28.34
CA ILE A 730 20.87 -22.10 -29.76
C ILE A 730 20.14 -23.16 -30.60
N ARG A 731 19.03 -22.78 -31.22
CA ARG A 731 18.20 -23.72 -32.02
C ARG A 731 18.37 -23.50 -33.51
N THR A 732 18.33 -24.58 -34.27
CA THR A 732 18.01 -24.56 -35.70
C THR A 732 16.60 -23.99 -35.86
N ILE A 733 16.46 -22.86 -36.56
CA ILE A 733 15.16 -22.21 -36.74
C ILE A 733 14.61 -22.63 -38.10
N ASN A 734 13.57 -23.46 -38.09
CA ASN A 734 12.79 -23.77 -39.27
C ASN A 734 11.65 -22.75 -39.38
N PHE A 735 11.52 -22.10 -40.53
CA PHE A 735 10.39 -21.22 -40.85
C PHE A 735 9.55 -21.88 -41.95
N ASN A 736 8.24 -21.66 -41.90
CA ASN A 736 7.34 -21.91 -43.04
C ASN A 736 7.06 -20.57 -43.73
#